data_AF-A0A7C4KR24-F1
#
_entry.id   AF-A0A7C4KR24-F1
#
_cell.length_a   1.000
_cell.length_b   1.000
_cell.length_c   1.000
_cell.angle_alpha   90.00
_cell.angle_beta   90.00
_cell.angle_gamma   90.00
#
_symmetry.space_group_name_H-M   'P 1'
#
loop_
_entity.id
_entity.type
_entity.pdbx_description
1 polymer ?
#
loop_
_entity_poly.entity_id
_entity_poly.type
_entity_poly.pdbx_seq_one_letter_code
_entity_poly.pdbx_strand_id
1 'polypeptide(L)'
;MPNRLFSVVVAICASLVTACGGGGTSYVPCAVDGDCKDGEICIDNRCQPSTGCTQDSDCKNGRVCLEGVCRTAECNSDGDCGANQHCENHKCVDNPPCVTDNDCLPTEYCDAGTCKIRQQKTCAQDSDCAANELCLDQVCTAKATCTRDDQCPSGTVCSKGQCNRPCASDTDCGNLYKCVNQHCLQQCISDSTCMQANTICEGGVCVPAQCQSNDDCTGQNVRCLDGRCRTYTPCATTEDCQDPNFECRDNICEELPLCLIDGDCARGSLCVDGHCRPAHSCQQESDCAADEDCVGGVCVAHLCRGPADCPPDQICVGGTCSAGGNPATVYSVVILTPGGPIQSGRSLQLAAVALTQAGEEVPGIAFDWTSSQPARAAVDENGLLTGGSEAGDTQVTAKAAGTQRVSAPVTFSNILPVTEGLRVTVIDAVDRRPLEGVQVVASEGANTQTATTDSSGQVSFPAPGGPVDVHVFSQDHDYVTIGKTISRDVLVPLPPRSVADRAGGFTGQMSFTGTGEVSLGLAGTSIAGHLMDLNFSRLMGQVFTVRINLGTQTISLPLPAQMVMKAEYNGIPISIKDTYYVLGQEGLRAAWGLGGKMGLAALMQIFNSGSSIDQILIDLLPYFAMFHHAIKPQIDVFPVPLVTDANDIDGDGDSTESRPDWASFPTLNLDASHPQSLSVEVVPPVLPSHGATPLRTVIFMAGGLTPQGFTPLGISGEEAQNGQAAPMVMKLAPAYGGLEVGRYALLAMASPPSNGQEFSSDMAAVSFMADDLPARVEFEKGFLPFPTDASWAAASRTVTAGAVAGAALYRFSIAGPDGSWIAYLPADGILSATLPEPPSGYADLAAGTTRSLMPIALTGTMTFEDLIGFDGEDLDRINAFATAFSTFELP
;
A
#
# COMPACT_ATOMS: atom_id res chain seq x y z
N MET A 1 -5.47 28.09 7.32
CA MET A 1 -4.42 27.71 6.34
C MET A 1 -5.11 26.84 5.29
N PRO A 2 -4.82 26.92 3.97
CA PRO A 2 -3.47 26.96 3.39
C PRO A 2 -3.23 28.09 2.38
N ASN A 3 -1.97 28.52 2.22
CA ASN A 3 -1.54 29.29 1.04
C ASN A 3 0.00 29.24 0.82
N ARG A 4 0.56 28.04 0.67
CA ARG A 4 1.98 27.81 0.28
C ARG A 4 2.17 26.53 -0.54
N LEU A 5 1.69 26.54 -1.78
CA LEU A 5 2.08 25.54 -2.79
C LEU A 5 2.20 26.10 -4.23
N PHE A 6 2.08 27.43 -4.40
CA PHE A 6 1.90 28.07 -5.72
C PHE A 6 3.15 28.80 -6.27
N SER A 7 4.36 28.46 -5.80
CA SER A 7 5.58 29.28 -6.06
C SER A 7 6.79 28.53 -6.61
N VAL A 8 6.62 27.33 -7.21
CA VAL A 8 7.76 26.50 -7.69
C VAL A 8 7.77 26.26 -9.22
N VAL A 9 6.70 26.61 -9.96
CA VAL A 9 6.50 26.12 -11.35
C VAL A 9 6.76 27.16 -12.46
N VAL A 10 7.11 28.43 -12.17
CA VAL A 10 7.13 29.51 -13.20
C VAL A 10 8.44 30.32 -13.26
N ALA A 11 9.62 29.69 -13.33
CA ALA A 11 10.90 30.43 -13.40
C ALA A 11 12.10 29.74 -14.08
N ILE A 12 11.97 29.24 -15.33
CA ILE A 12 13.14 28.91 -16.18
C ILE A 12 12.88 29.29 -17.66
N CYS A 13 13.56 30.34 -18.19
CA CYS A 13 14.12 30.47 -19.57
C CYS A 13 14.62 31.89 -19.95
N ALA A 14 15.73 31.95 -20.74
CA ALA A 14 16.28 33.05 -21.61
C ALA A 14 17.57 33.84 -21.18
N SER A 15 18.45 34.20 -22.16
CA SER A 15 19.94 34.38 -21.98
C SER A 15 20.72 35.30 -22.99
N LEU A 16 22.00 35.70 -22.68
CA LEU A 16 23.19 36.12 -23.55
C LEU A 16 23.38 37.58 -24.13
N VAL A 17 24.55 38.10 -24.65
CA VAL A 17 25.99 38.23 -24.15
C VAL A 17 27.00 39.10 -25.05
N THR A 18 27.99 39.86 -24.48
CA THR A 18 29.27 40.49 -25.06
C THR A 18 29.21 41.66 -26.11
N ALA A 19 30.25 42.40 -26.62
CA ALA A 19 31.76 42.32 -26.70
C ALA A 19 32.57 43.71 -26.74
N CYS A 20 33.72 43.88 -27.48
CA CYS A 20 34.79 44.92 -27.23
C CYS A 20 35.46 45.74 -28.42
N GLY A 21 36.11 46.90 -28.10
CA GLY A 21 37.40 47.45 -28.66
C GLY A 21 37.39 48.63 -29.69
N GLY A 22 38.40 49.53 -29.88
CA GLY A 22 39.57 49.97 -29.06
C GLY A 22 40.79 50.66 -29.79
N GLY A 23 41.25 51.88 -29.40
CA GLY A 23 42.63 52.49 -29.60
C GLY A 23 42.84 53.66 -30.61
N GLY A 24 43.68 54.72 -30.41
CA GLY A 24 44.43 55.26 -29.22
C GLY A 24 45.58 56.29 -29.56
N THR A 25 45.95 57.23 -28.66
CA THR A 25 47.23 58.05 -28.70
C THR A 25 47.68 58.69 -27.34
N SER A 26 48.97 58.50 -26.98
CA SER A 26 49.88 59.28 -26.06
C SER A 26 49.55 59.51 -24.55
N TYR A 27 50.51 59.24 -23.64
CA TYR A 27 50.32 59.19 -22.16
C TYR A 27 51.51 59.68 -21.27
N VAL A 28 51.22 59.97 -19.99
CA VAL A 28 52.13 60.42 -18.89
C VAL A 28 52.64 59.20 -18.08
N PRO A 29 53.85 59.18 -17.48
CA PRO A 29 54.34 58.01 -16.70
C PRO A 29 53.97 57.99 -15.19
N CYS A 30 53.93 56.80 -14.59
CA CYS A 30 53.59 56.51 -13.17
C CYS A 30 54.16 55.16 -12.70
N ALA A 31 53.98 54.79 -11.42
CA ALA A 31 54.31 53.47 -10.86
C ALA A 31 53.12 52.77 -10.15
N VAL A 32 52.20 53.55 -9.55
CA VAL A 32 50.93 53.08 -8.96
C VAL A 32 49.79 54.03 -9.31
N ASP A 33 48.53 53.58 -9.21
CA ASP A 33 47.34 54.39 -9.58
C ASP A 33 47.29 55.76 -8.87
N GLY A 34 47.77 55.84 -7.63
CA GLY A 34 47.82 57.08 -6.85
C GLY A 34 48.83 58.13 -7.34
N ASP A 35 49.72 57.79 -8.28
CA ASP A 35 50.60 58.75 -8.95
C ASP A 35 49.87 59.53 -10.06
N CYS A 36 48.69 59.05 -10.46
CA CYS A 36 47.88 59.63 -11.53
C CYS A 36 46.87 60.65 -11.01
N LYS A 37 46.41 61.54 -11.89
CA LYS A 37 45.40 62.55 -11.53
C LYS A 37 44.02 61.90 -11.42
N ASP A 38 43.11 62.54 -10.68
CA ASP A 38 41.74 62.05 -10.56
C ASP A 38 41.08 61.84 -11.94
N GLY A 39 40.60 60.62 -12.17
CA GLY A 39 40.10 60.17 -13.47
C GLY A 39 41.11 59.37 -14.30
N GLU A 40 42.34 59.15 -13.84
CA GLU A 40 43.37 58.31 -14.48
C GLU A 40 43.88 57.20 -13.54
N ILE A 41 44.32 56.07 -14.10
CA ILE A 41 44.95 54.93 -13.40
C ILE A 41 46.26 54.53 -14.08
N CYS A 42 47.14 53.83 -13.35
CA CYS A 42 48.49 53.51 -13.79
C CYS A 42 48.59 52.14 -14.45
N ILE A 43 48.72 52.11 -15.77
CA ILE A 43 48.84 50.88 -16.56
C ILE A 43 50.13 50.92 -17.38
N ASP A 44 50.96 49.87 -17.27
CA ASP A 44 52.28 49.76 -17.91
C ASP A 44 53.19 50.98 -17.67
N ASN A 45 53.22 51.42 -16.41
CA ASN A 45 53.91 52.64 -15.95
C ASN A 45 53.44 53.92 -16.67
N ARG A 46 52.17 53.98 -17.11
CA ARG A 46 51.56 55.16 -17.72
C ARG A 46 50.17 55.46 -17.16
N CYS A 47 49.94 56.72 -16.79
CA CYS A 47 48.61 57.22 -16.44
C CYS A 47 47.74 57.24 -17.69
N GLN A 48 46.63 56.51 -17.64
CA GLN A 48 45.62 56.47 -18.68
C GLN A 48 44.26 56.77 -18.06
N PRO A 49 43.34 57.47 -18.76
CA PRO A 49 41.99 57.71 -18.27
C PRO A 49 41.30 56.41 -17.83
N SER A 50 40.77 56.42 -16.62
CA SER A 50 39.94 55.37 -16.04
C SER A 50 38.53 55.41 -16.64
N THR A 51 38.44 55.29 -17.96
CA THR A 51 37.16 55.25 -18.68
C THR A 51 36.49 53.91 -18.49
N GLY A 52 35.29 53.91 -17.91
CA GLY A 52 34.44 52.73 -17.82
C GLY A 52 34.43 52.06 -16.45
N CYS A 53 34.06 52.80 -15.41
CA CYS A 53 33.29 52.18 -14.34
C CYS A 53 31.80 52.26 -14.70
N THR A 54 31.05 51.25 -14.28
CA THR A 54 29.57 51.22 -14.31
C THR A 54 28.98 51.00 -12.92
N GLN A 55 29.80 50.53 -11.98
CA GLN A 55 29.47 50.28 -10.58
C GLN A 55 30.70 50.50 -9.69
N ASP A 56 30.50 50.77 -8.41
CA ASP A 56 31.58 51.16 -7.49
C ASP A 56 32.69 50.10 -7.34
N SER A 57 32.35 48.81 -7.50
CA SER A 57 33.34 47.72 -7.45
C SER A 57 34.41 47.81 -8.55
N ASP A 58 34.13 48.52 -9.63
CA ASP A 58 35.06 48.73 -10.74
C ASP A 58 36.18 49.71 -10.31
N CYS A 59 35.93 50.49 -9.26
CA CYS A 59 36.81 51.52 -8.73
C CYS A 59 37.66 50.99 -7.56
N LYS A 60 38.94 50.74 -7.83
CA LYS A 60 39.89 50.27 -6.81
C LYS A 60 40.19 51.33 -5.75
N ASN A 61 40.66 50.88 -4.60
CA ASN A 61 41.07 51.70 -3.44
C ASN A 61 39.94 52.52 -2.79
N GLY A 62 38.71 51.99 -2.73
CA GLY A 62 37.60 52.58 -1.97
C GLY A 62 37.00 53.84 -2.59
N ARG A 63 37.15 54.00 -3.91
CA ARG A 63 36.47 55.04 -4.71
C ARG A 63 35.13 54.50 -5.22
N VAL A 64 34.21 55.38 -5.55
CA VAL A 64 32.86 55.09 -6.09
C VAL A 64 32.73 55.57 -7.53
N CYS A 65 31.84 54.97 -8.30
CA CYS A 65 31.62 55.27 -9.71
C CYS A 65 30.56 56.37 -9.87
N LEU A 66 31.01 57.63 -9.97
CA LEU A 66 30.13 58.77 -10.18
C LEU A 66 30.21 59.25 -11.64
N GLU A 67 29.09 59.13 -12.34
CA GLU A 67 28.92 59.53 -13.75
C GLU A 67 29.91 58.80 -14.70
N GLY A 68 30.20 57.53 -14.43
CA GLY A 68 31.10 56.69 -15.24
C GLY A 68 32.60 56.91 -14.98
N VAL A 69 32.96 57.67 -13.94
CA VAL A 69 34.34 57.94 -13.53
C VAL A 69 34.53 57.67 -12.04
N CYS A 70 35.62 56.99 -11.68
CA CYS A 70 35.94 56.68 -10.28
C CYS A 70 36.38 57.91 -9.48
N ARG A 71 35.58 58.32 -8.49
CA ARG A 71 35.81 59.47 -7.59
C ARG A 71 35.73 59.06 -6.12
N THR A 72 36.21 59.89 -5.20
CA THR A 72 36.06 59.65 -3.75
C THR A 72 34.66 60.08 -3.30
N ALA A 73 33.96 59.24 -2.53
CA ALA A 73 32.65 59.55 -1.96
C ALA A 73 32.72 60.61 -0.83
N GLU A 74 31.67 61.41 -0.64
CA GLU A 74 31.53 62.27 0.55
C GLU A 74 30.89 61.51 1.72
N CYS A 75 30.03 60.52 1.43
CA CYS A 75 29.47 59.55 2.39
C CYS A 75 29.18 58.21 1.71
N ASN A 76 29.04 57.13 2.49
CA ASN A 76 28.55 55.83 2.01
C ASN A 76 27.31 55.36 2.79
N SER A 77 26.99 56.01 3.91
CA SER A 77 25.80 55.81 4.73
C SER A 77 25.46 57.11 5.46
N ASP A 78 24.23 57.23 5.95
CA ASP A 78 23.76 58.41 6.71
C ASP A 78 24.63 58.70 7.94
N GLY A 79 25.26 57.66 8.52
CA GLY A 79 26.15 57.77 9.67
C GLY A 79 27.50 58.45 9.37
N ASP A 80 27.86 58.61 8.09
CA ASP A 80 29.04 59.38 7.68
C ASP A 80 28.75 60.90 7.62
N CYS A 81 27.47 61.30 7.68
CA CYS A 81 27.02 62.67 7.52
C CYS A 81 26.90 63.45 8.84
N GLY A 82 26.82 64.78 8.72
CA GLY A 82 26.60 65.65 9.87
C GLY A 82 25.22 65.45 10.52
N ALA A 83 25.06 65.90 11.76
CA ALA A 83 23.76 65.87 12.42
C ALA A 83 22.70 66.61 11.60
N ASN A 84 21.52 65.98 11.43
CA ASN A 84 20.43 66.38 10.54
C ASN A 84 20.74 66.29 9.03
N GLN A 85 21.67 65.44 8.61
CA GLN A 85 21.87 65.07 7.20
C GLN A 85 21.73 63.56 6.99
N HIS A 86 21.40 63.13 5.77
CA HIS A 86 21.45 61.75 5.32
C HIS A 86 22.27 61.64 4.02
N CYS A 87 22.66 60.42 3.64
CA CYS A 87 23.53 60.18 2.49
C CYS A 87 22.70 59.84 1.25
N GLU A 88 22.51 60.81 0.36
CA GLU A 88 21.84 60.62 -0.92
C GLU A 88 22.87 60.65 -2.05
N ASN A 89 22.96 59.57 -2.85
CA ASN A 89 23.90 59.45 -3.98
C ASN A 89 25.37 59.79 -3.62
N HIS A 90 25.85 59.29 -2.48
CA HIS A 90 27.19 59.52 -1.93
C HIS A 90 27.52 60.97 -1.56
N LYS A 91 26.49 61.82 -1.36
CA LYS A 91 26.58 63.16 -0.77
C LYS A 91 25.67 63.31 0.45
N CYS A 92 26.13 64.09 1.43
CA CYS A 92 25.32 64.46 2.57
C CYS A 92 24.35 65.59 2.23
N VAL A 93 23.06 65.37 2.44
CA VAL A 93 21.97 66.32 2.20
C VAL A 93 21.13 66.50 3.47
N ASP A 94 20.60 67.71 3.69
CA ASP A 94 19.86 68.04 4.92
C ASP A 94 18.50 67.30 4.99
N ASN A 95 18.17 66.77 6.17
CA ASN A 95 16.89 66.09 6.42
C ASN A 95 15.72 67.10 6.50
N PRO A 96 14.55 66.76 5.94
CA PRO A 96 13.36 67.59 6.08
C PRO A 96 12.86 67.64 7.54
N PRO A 97 12.14 68.71 7.95
CA PRO A 97 11.61 68.88 9.32
C PRO A 97 10.71 67.76 9.85
N CYS A 98 10.11 66.94 8.98
CA CYS A 98 9.41 65.72 9.36
C CYS A 98 9.55 64.66 8.25
N VAL A 99 9.44 63.39 8.61
CA VAL A 99 9.32 62.27 7.67
C VAL A 99 8.02 61.50 7.91
N THR A 100 7.54 61.51 9.15
CA THR A 100 6.31 60.88 9.60
C THR A 100 5.47 61.86 10.43
N ASP A 101 4.19 61.54 10.58
CA ASP A 101 3.24 62.27 11.43
C ASP A 101 3.67 62.44 12.89
N ASN A 102 4.50 61.52 13.41
CA ASN A 102 4.98 61.54 14.80
C ASN A 102 6.09 62.56 15.04
N ASP A 103 6.73 63.07 13.97
CA ASP A 103 7.77 64.10 14.05
C ASP A 103 7.17 65.51 14.22
N CYS A 104 5.86 65.63 14.03
CA CYS A 104 5.09 66.87 14.13
C CYS A 104 4.38 67.00 15.49
N LEU A 105 3.83 68.19 15.80
CA LEU A 105 2.99 68.35 16.98
C LEU A 105 1.71 67.49 16.87
N PRO A 106 1.07 67.06 17.98
CA PRO A 106 -0.13 66.21 17.93
C PRO A 106 -1.32 66.80 17.16
N THR A 107 -1.34 68.12 16.95
CA THR A 107 -2.32 68.84 16.13
C THR A 107 -1.94 68.94 14.65
N GLU A 108 -0.87 68.27 14.22
CA GLU A 108 -0.26 68.37 12.89
C GLU A 108 0.01 66.97 12.30
N TYR A 109 0.26 66.93 10.99
CA TYR A 109 0.63 65.74 10.22
C TYR A 109 1.74 66.11 9.23
N CYS A 110 2.54 65.14 8.80
CA CYS A 110 3.66 65.41 7.89
C CYS A 110 3.20 65.31 6.43
N ASP A 111 3.33 66.42 5.69
CA ASP A 111 2.98 66.48 4.27
C ASP A 111 4.18 66.99 3.47
N ALA A 112 4.75 66.12 2.62
CA ALA A 112 5.92 66.39 1.78
C ALA A 112 7.08 67.05 2.56
N GLY A 113 7.42 66.50 3.72
CA GLY A 113 8.53 66.98 4.56
C GLY A 113 8.22 68.21 5.43
N THR A 114 6.96 68.69 5.45
CA THR A 114 6.54 69.85 6.24
C THR A 114 5.36 69.50 7.16
N CYS A 115 5.45 69.85 8.44
CA CYS A 115 4.33 69.70 9.38
C CYS A 115 3.19 70.66 9.03
N LYS A 116 1.98 70.14 8.87
CA LYS A 116 0.75 70.90 8.59
C LYS A 116 -0.33 70.59 9.61
N ILE A 117 -1.09 71.59 10.03
CA ILE A 117 -2.17 71.44 11.02
C ILE A 117 -3.26 70.51 10.48
N ARG A 118 -3.60 69.46 11.25
CA ARG A 118 -4.78 68.61 11.03
C ARG A 118 -6.03 69.46 11.29
N GLN A 119 -6.70 69.91 10.24
CA GLN A 119 -8.06 70.42 10.40
C GLN A 119 -8.95 69.25 10.80
N GLN A 120 -9.58 69.34 11.98
CA GLN A 120 -10.46 68.29 12.50
C GLN A 120 -11.59 67.99 11.50
N LYS A 121 -11.50 66.83 10.85
CA LYS A 121 -12.56 66.34 9.97
C LYS A 121 -13.75 65.97 10.83
N THR A 122 -14.83 66.74 10.70
CA THR A 122 -16.09 66.40 11.35
C THR A 122 -16.72 65.19 10.68
N CYS A 123 -17.36 64.35 11.47
CA CYS A 123 -18.00 63.11 11.04
C CYS A 123 -19.38 62.97 11.68
N ALA A 124 -20.29 62.31 10.98
CA ALA A 124 -21.57 61.87 11.53
C ALA A 124 -21.51 60.39 11.96
N GLN A 125 -20.64 59.59 11.31
CA GLN A 125 -20.52 58.14 11.45
C GLN A 125 -19.08 57.68 11.17
N ASP A 126 -18.71 56.48 11.62
CA ASP A 126 -17.33 55.97 11.52
C ASP A 126 -16.83 55.83 10.07
N SER A 127 -17.73 55.58 9.11
CA SER A 127 -17.39 55.51 7.67
C SER A 127 -17.00 56.85 7.04
N ASP A 128 -17.22 57.97 7.75
CA ASP A 128 -16.74 59.28 7.30
C ASP A 128 -15.24 59.48 7.62
N CYS A 129 -14.66 58.61 8.45
CA CYS A 129 -13.28 58.65 8.91
C CYS A 129 -12.37 57.66 8.18
N ALA A 130 -11.06 57.70 8.42
CA ALA A 130 -10.13 56.71 7.88
C ALA A 130 -10.32 55.33 8.57
N ALA A 131 -9.86 54.25 7.95
CA ALA A 131 -10.08 52.88 8.43
C ALA A 131 -9.55 52.59 9.87
N ASN A 132 -8.59 53.39 10.33
CA ASN A 132 -7.99 53.31 11.67
C ASN A 132 -8.53 54.38 12.63
N GLU A 133 -9.64 55.04 12.30
CA GLU A 133 -10.30 56.07 13.11
C GLU A 133 -11.73 55.62 13.49
N LEU A 134 -12.30 56.29 14.49
CA LEU A 134 -13.72 56.21 14.86
C LEU A 134 -14.29 57.62 14.94
N CYS A 135 -15.59 57.76 14.67
CA CYS A 135 -16.31 58.99 14.87
C CYS A 135 -16.74 59.10 16.34
N LEU A 136 -15.92 59.78 17.14
CA LEU A 136 -16.15 60.03 18.56
C LEU A 136 -16.41 61.52 18.76
N ASP A 137 -17.49 61.87 19.44
CA ASP A 137 -17.91 63.26 19.68
C ASP A 137 -17.92 64.17 18.43
N GLN A 138 -18.37 63.61 17.29
CA GLN A 138 -18.42 64.24 15.95
C GLN A 138 -17.05 64.55 15.31
N VAL A 139 -15.95 63.99 15.84
CA VAL A 139 -14.59 64.16 15.32
C VAL A 139 -13.95 62.79 15.01
N CYS A 140 -13.35 62.67 13.83
CA CYS A 140 -12.56 61.48 13.50
C CYS A 140 -11.34 61.40 14.43
N THR A 141 -11.31 60.36 15.26
CA THR A 141 -10.30 60.12 16.29
C THR A 141 -9.63 58.78 16.03
N ALA A 142 -8.29 58.73 16.03
CA ALA A 142 -7.54 57.49 15.84
C ALA A 142 -7.92 56.44 16.91
N LYS A 143 -8.04 55.18 16.51
CA LYS A 143 -8.30 54.05 17.42
C LYS A 143 -7.14 53.92 18.40
N ALA A 144 -7.41 54.21 19.67
CA ALA A 144 -6.44 54.01 20.75
C ALA A 144 -6.05 52.53 20.85
N THR A 145 -4.78 52.26 21.13
CA THR A 145 -4.32 50.93 21.54
C THR A 145 -4.78 50.63 22.96
N CYS A 146 -5.11 49.37 23.21
CA CYS A 146 -5.67 48.92 24.48
C CYS A 146 -5.26 47.47 24.78
N THR A 147 -5.38 47.10 26.05
CA THR A 147 -5.33 45.72 26.54
C THR A 147 -6.58 45.34 27.35
N ARG A 148 -7.42 46.33 27.70
CA ARG A 148 -8.69 46.17 28.44
C ARG A 148 -9.65 47.31 28.11
N ASP A 149 -10.94 47.11 28.36
CA ASP A 149 -12.02 48.07 28.08
C ASP A 149 -11.92 49.38 28.86
N ASP A 150 -11.33 49.36 30.07
CA ASP A 150 -11.16 50.56 30.92
C ASP A 150 -10.20 51.60 30.31
N GLN A 151 -9.46 51.22 29.27
CA GLN A 151 -8.57 52.11 28.52
C GLN A 151 -9.24 52.72 27.29
N CYS A 152 -10.46 52.31 26.95
CA CYS A 152 -11.16 52.74 25.76
C CYS A 152 -12.15 53.91 26.03
N PRO A 153 -12.28 54.87 25.10
CA PRO A 153 -13.28 55.94 25.20
C PRO A 153 -14.71 55.40 25.36
N SER A 154 -15.54 56.13 26.09
CA SER A 154 -16.94 55.78 26.34
C SER A 154 -17.69 55.36 25.07
N GLY A 155 -18.25 54.15 25.06
CA GLY A 155 -18.95 53.58 23.91
C GLY A 155 -18.06 52.77 22.95
N THR A 156 -16.83 52.46 23.34
CA THR A 156 -15.92 51.52 22.64
C THR A 156 -15.40 50.46 23.60
N VAL A 157 -14.99 49.31 23.06
CA VAL A 157 -14.44 48.15 23.79
C VAL A 157 -13.10 47.73 23.21
N CYS A 158 -12.28 47.02 23.98
CA CYS A 158 -10.95 46.61 23.58
C CYS A 158 -10.97 45.31 22.77
N SER A 159 -10.94 45.44 21.45
CA SER A 159 -10.99 44.30 20.52
C SER A 159 -9.75 44.29 19.64
N LYS A 160 -9.03 43.16 19.61
CA LYS A 160 -7.78 42.97 18.83
C LYS A 160 -6.69 44.02 19.14
N GLY A 161 -6.60 44.45 20.41
CA GLY A 161 -5.61 45.43 20.87
C GLY A 161 -5.92 46.89 20.49
N GLN A 162 -7.11 47.16 19.94
CA GLN A 162 -7.58 48.50 19.58
C GLN A 162 -9.00 48.74 20.10
N CYS A 163 -9.29 49.98 20.48
CA CYS A 163 -10.64 50.40 20.82
C CYS A 163 -11.51 50.41 19.56
N ASN A 164 -12.55 49.57 19.56
CA ASN A 164 -13.50 49.41 18.47
C ASN A 164 -14.94 49.54 19.00
N ARG A 165 -15.92 49.68 18.10
CA ARG A 165 -17.34 49.63 18.50
C ARG A 165 -17.66 48.25 19.12
N PRO A 166 -18.49 48.19 20.17
CA PRO A 166 -19.04 46.92 20.65
C PRO A 166 -19.86 46.26 19.55
N CYS A 167 -19.71 44.95 19.37
CA CYS A 167 -20.58 44.19 18.47
C CYS A 167 -21.95 43.95 19.13
N ALA A 168 -23.00 43.91 18.32
CA ALA A 168 -24.34 43.48 18.72
C ALA A 168 -24.65 42.06 18.19
N SER A 169 -23.96 41.62 17.15
CA SER A 169 -24.17 40.36 16.44
C SER A 169 -22.91 39.88 15.73
N ASP A 170 -22.87 38.60 15.34
CA ASP A 170 -21.72 37.98 14.68
C ASP A 170 -21.34 38.66 13.35
N THR A 171 -22.31 39.24 12.64
CA THR A 171 -22.08 39.97 11.37
C THR A 171 -21.21 41.22 11.54
N ASP A 172 -21.16 41.81 12.73
CA ASP A 172 -20.39 43.01 13.02
C ASP A 172 -18.88 42.71 13.11
N CYS A 173 -18.52 41.44 13.28
CA CYS A 173 -17.16 40.98 13.53
C CYS A 173 -16.39 40.52 12.28
N GLY A 174 -17.09 40.35 11.15
CA GLY A 174 -16.54 39.79 9.91
C GLY A 174 -16.30 38.28 9.97
N ASN A 175 -15.88 37.71 8.84
CA ASN A 175 -15.66 36.27 8.70
C ASN A 175 -14.62 35.75 9.71
N LEU A 176 -14.87 34.55 10.26
CA LEU A 176 -14.04 33.87 11.28
C LEU A 176 -14.03 34.52 12.68
N TYR A 177 -14.96 35.44 12.98
CA TYR A 177 -15.12 36.01 14.32
C TYR A 177 -16.58 35.93 14.78
N LYS A 178 -16.80 35.89 16.10
CA LYS A 178 -18.11 35.78 16.74
C LYS A 178 -18.28 36.86 17.78
N CYS A 179 -19.49 37.39 17.93
CA CYS A 179 -19.81 38.38 18.96
C CYS A 179 -20.11 37.68 20.29
N VAL A 180 -19.25 37.88 21.28
CA VAL A 180 -19.39 37.34 22.63
C VAL A 180 -19.16 38.47 23.62
N ASN A 181 -20.15 38.77 24.46
CA ASN A 181 -20.07 39.86 25.45
C ASN A 181 -19.57 41.18 24.85
N GLN A 182 -20.15 41.60 23.70
CA GLN A 182 -19.79 42.79 22.92
C GLN A 182 -18.39 42.77 22.28
N HIS A 183 -17.63 41.67 22.40
CA HIS A 183 -16.31 41.49 21.81
C HIS A 183 -16.32 40.56 20.60
N CYS A 184 -15.50 40.86 19.60
CA CYS A 184 -15.30 40.01 18.43
C CYS A 184 -14.17 39.00 18.67
N LEU A 185 -14.51 37.82 19.20
CA LEU A 185 -13.56 36.73 19.46
C LEU A 185 -13.37 35.86 18.22
N GLN A 186 -12.17 35.31 18.03
CA GLN A 186 -11.89 34.42 16.89
C GLN A 186 -12.73 33.14 17.02
N GLN A 187 -13.37 32.69 15.93
CA GLN A 187 -14.02 31.38 15.88
C GLN A 187 -12.97 30.26 15.85
N CYS A 188 -13.31 29.12 16.45
CA CYS A 188 -12.46 27.94 16.51
C CYS A 188 -13.26 26.63 16.41
N ILE A 189 -12.57 25.58 15.98
CA ILE A 189 -13.04 24.19 16.00
C ILE A 189 -12.24 23.39 17.04
N SER A 190 -10.95 23.72 17.19
CA SER A 190 -9.98 23.14 18.12
C SER A 190 -9.05 24.23 18.67
N ASP A 191 -8.28 23.91 19.71
CA ASP A 191 -7.25 24.81 20.28
C ASP A 191 -6.20 25.21 19.24
N SER A 192 -5.79 24.27 18.38
CA SER A 192 -4.87 24.52 17.26
C SER A 192 -5.42 25.48 16.20
N THR A 193 -6.71 25.80 16.22
CA THR A 193 -7.30 26.84 15.37
C THR A 193 -7.01 28.26 15.90
N CYS A 194 -6.72 28.41 17.20
CA CYS A 194 -6.54 29.71 17.83
C CYS A 194 -5.14 30.26 17.58
N MET A 195 -5.05 31.40 16.87
CA MET A 195 -3.77 31.94 16.40
C MET A 195 -3.02 32.77 17.46
N GLN A 196 -3.64 33.02 18.61
CA GLN A 196 -3.05 33.75 19.74
C GLN A 196 -2.47 32.76 20.74
N ALA A 197 -1.21 32.97 21.14
CA ALA A 197 -0.57 32.18 22.18
C ALA A 197 -1.38 32.24 23.49
N ASN A 198 -1.43 31.12 24.22
CA ASN A 198 -2.17 30.98 25.48
C ASN A 198 -3.69 31.22 25.35
N THR A 199 -4.28 30.80 24.22
CA THR A 199 -5.75 30.73 24.05
C THR A 199 -6.20 29.31 23.74
N ILE A 200 -7.41 28.99 24.19
CA ILE A 200 -8.07 27.69 24.02
C ILE A 200 -9.42 27.89 23.31
N CYS A 201 -9.92 26.84 22.67
CA CYS A 201 -11.25 26.82 22.09
C CYS A 201 -12.29 26.41 23.14
N GLU A 202 -13.21 27.32 23.45
CA GLU A 202 -14.32 27.07 24.38
C GLU A 202 -15.61 27.68 23.81
N GLY A 203 -16.69 26.90 23.70
CA GLY A 203 -17.95 27.35 23.10
C GLY A 203 -17.86 27.76 21.62
N GLY A 204 -16.84 27.31 20.89
CA GLY A 204 -16.58 27.66 19.48
C GLY A 204 -15.89 29.02 19.28
N VAL A 205 -15.35 29.62 20.35
CA VAL A 205 -14.52 30.83 20.29
C VAL A 205 -13.19 30.66 21.03
N CYS A 206 -12.16 31.34 20.55
CA CYS A 206 -10.86 31.42 21.23
C CYS A 206 -10.97 32.34 22.44
N VAL A 207 -10.72 31.79 23.62
CA VAL A 207 -10.66 32.50 24.91
C VAL A 207 -9.28 32.29 25.55
N PRO A 208 -8.83 33.14 26.48
CA PRO A 208 -7.61 32.88 27.24
C PRO A 208 -7.65 31.52 27.93
N ALA A 209 -6.52 30.82 28.00
CA ALA A 209 -6.40 29.60 28.79
C ALA A 209 -6.78 29.87 30.27
N GLN A 210 -7.50 28.93 30.87
CA GLN A 210 -7.98 28.98 32.25
C GLN A 210 -6.83 28.85 33.26
N CYS A 211 -5.72 28.24 32.84
CA CYS A 211 -4.53 27.99 33.65
C CYS A 211 -3.27 27.90 32.77
N GLN A 212 -2.10 28.11 33.37
CA GLN A 212 -0.79 27.78 32.80
C GLN A 212 -0.08 26.68 33.60
N SER A 213 -0.51 26.46 34.84
CA SER A 213 0.03 25.52 35.81
C SER A 213 -1.08 25.02 36.74
N ASN A 214 -0.80 23.96 37.50
CA ASN A 214 -1.77 23.43 38.48
C ASN A 214 -2.14 24.45 39.57
N ASP A 215 -1.24 25.38 39.90
CA ASP A 215 -1.44 26.39 40.94
C ASP A 215 -2.50 27.45 40.58
N ASP A 216 -2.81 27.60 39.28
CA ASP A 216 -3.86 28.49 38.79
C ASP A 216 -5.28 27.92 39.06
N CYS A 217 -5.38 26.61 39.29
CA CYS A 217 -6.67 25.91 39.39
C CYS A 217 -7.19 25.82 40.82
N THR A 218 -8.19 26.63 41.18
CA THR A 218 -8.80 26.58 42.51
C THR A 218 -9.85 25.47 42.63
N GLY A 219 -9.57 24.44 43.42
CA GLY A 219 -10.54 23.40 43.79
C GLY A 219 -9.90 22.20 44.47
N GLN A 220 -10.72 21.24 44.93
CA GLN A 220 -10.20 19.93 45.34
C GLN A 220 -10.05 19.06 44.09
N ASN A 221 -8.89 18.39 43.99
CA ASN A 221 -8.54 17.50 42.88
C ASN A 221 -8.74 18.16 41.50
N VAL A 222 -8.28 19.40 41.32
CA VAL A 222 -8.26 20.08 40.02
C VAL A 222 -6.80 20.25 39.58
N ARG A 223 -6.52 20.03 38.30
CA ARG A 223 -5.20 20.26 37.70
C ARG A 223 -5.33 20.98 36.36
N CYS A 224 -4.24 21.59 35.90
CA CYS A 224 -4.19 22.19 34.58
C CYS A 224 -3.86 21.12 33.53
N LEU A 225 -4.73 20.96 32.54
CA LEU A 225 -4.54 20.08 31.40
C LEU A 225 -4.90 20.87 30.13
N ASP A 226 -3.92 21.07 29.24
CA ASP A 226 -4.06 21.81 27.97
C ASP A 226 -4.81 23.15 28.13
N GLY A 227 -4.33 23.96 29.09
CA GLY A 227 -4.88 25.28 29.40
C GLY A 227 -6.26 25.27 30.07
N ARG A 228 -6.77 24.12 30.52
CA ARG A 228 -8.07 23.98 31.20
C ARG A 228 -7.92 23.42 32.60
N CYS A 229 -8.66 23.97 33.56
CA CYS A 229 -8.74 23.41 34.90
C CYS A 229 -9.73 22.24 34.94
N ARG A 230 -9.20 21.02 34.87
CA ARG A 230 -10.00 19.78 34.89
C ARG A 230 -9.93 19.12 36.26
N THR A 231 -11.08 18.66 36.75
CA THR A 231 -11.14 17.76 37.90
C THR A 231 -10.53 16.41 37.54
N TYR A 232 -9.77 15.82 38.46
CA TYR A 232 -9.23 14.47 38.36
C TYR A 232 -9.71 13.58 39.50
N THR A 233 -9.73 12.27 39.28
CA THR A 233 -10.01 11.28 40.32
C THR A 233 -8.69 10.89 40.99
N PRO A 234 -8.50 11.10 42.30
CA PRO A 234 -7.32 10.63 43.01
C PRO A 234 -7.42 9.12 43.25
N CYS A 235 -6.26 8.44 43.26
CA CYS A 235 -6.14 7.01 43.49
C CYS A 235 -4.88 6.71 44.31
N ALA A 236 -4.81 5.53 44.92
CA ALA A 236 -3.60 4.94 45.47
C ALA A 236 -3.18 3.69 44.69
N THR A 237 -4.13 2.94 44.11
CA THR A 237 -3.87 1.84 43.17
C THR A 237 -4.84 1.92 41.98
N THR A 238 -4.58 1.16 40.91
CA THR A 238 -5.43 1.15 39.70
C THR A 238 -6.86 0.69 40.00
N GLU A 239 -7.07 -0.15 41.02
CA GLU A 239 -8.41 -0.59 41.44
C GLU A 239 -9.28 0.52 42.05
N ASP A 240 -8.69 1.67 42.44
CA ASP A 240 -9.47 2.86 42.83
C ASP A 240 -10.12 3.56 41.62
N CYS A 241 -9.59 3.33 40.42
CA CYS A 241 -10.12 3.87 39.17
C CYS A 241 -11.29 2.98 38.70
N GLN A 242 -12.51 3.52 38.80
CA GLN A 242 -13.74 2.76 38.50
C GLN A 242 -13.92 2.39 37.02
N ASP A 243 -13.16 3.03 36.13
CA ASP A 243 -13.18 2.80 34.69
C ASP A 243 -11.96 1.94 34.30
N PRO A 244 -12.14 0.77 33.66
CA PRO A 244 -11.04 -0.13 33.29
C PRO A 244 -10.10 0.42 32.21
N ASN A 245 -10.42 1.55 31.58
CA ASN A 245 -9.52 2.27 30.68
C ASN A 245 -8.58 3.24 31.41
N PHE A 246 -8.63 3.32 32.74
CA PHE A 246 -7.79 4.22 33.54
C PHE A 246 -6.83 3.45 34.45
N GLU A 247 -5.59 3.90 34.56
CA GLU A 247 -4.61 3.41 35.53
C GLU A 247 -4.25 4.48 36.57
N CYS A 248 -3.78 4.04 37.74
CA CYS A 248 -3.32 4.98 38.76
C CYS A 248 -1.86 5.40 38.50
N ARG A 249 -1.67 6.60 37.94
CA ARG A 249 -0.36 7.19 37.68
C ARG A 249 -0.19 8.46 38.52
N ASP A 250 0.89 8.54 39.29
CA ASP A 250 1.20 9.65 40.20
C ASP A 250 0.05 10.05 41.17
N ASN A 251 -0.72 9.05 41.64
CA ASN A 251 -1.92 9.18 42.48
C ASN A 251 -3.13 9.81 41.77
N ILE A 252 -3.16 9.78 40.44
CA ILE A 252 -4.24 10.27 39.59
C ILE A 252 -4.70 9.14 38.67
N CYS A 253 -6.00 8.93 38.53
CA CYS A 253 -6.53 8.08 37.47
C CYS A 253 -6.30 8.76 36.13
N GLU A 254 -5.38 8.22 35.33
CA GLU A 254 -5.09 8.68 33.98
C GLU A 254 -5.57 7.64 32.96
N GLU A 255 -6.14 8.10 31.86
CA GLU A 255 -6.61 7.26 30.76
C GLU A 255 -5.40 6.56 30.13
N LEU A 256 -5.52 5.26 29.86
CA LEU A 256 -4.49 4.47 29.20
C LEU A 256 -4.24 5.02 27.78
N PRO A 257 -3.02 4.87 27.23
CA PRO A 257 -2.73 5.34 25.88
C PRO A 257 -3.70 4.76 24.85
N LEU A 258 -4.28 5.62 24.02
CA LEU A 258 -5.17 5.20 22.93
C LEU A 258 -4.38 4.44 21.85
N CYS A 259 -5.04 3.47 21.23
CA CYS A 259 -4.50 2.66 20.14
C CYS A 259 -5.61 2.24 19.16
N LEU A 260 -5.20 1.81 17.97
CA LEU A 260 -6.01 1.14 16.97
C LEU A 260 -5.53 -0.30 16.73
N ILE A 261 -4.22 -0.54 16.87
CA ILE A 261 -3.57 -1.84 16.73
C ILE A 261 -2.54 -2.09 17.84
N ASP A 262 -2.17 -3.34 18.08
CA ASP A 262 -1.14 -3.73 19.06
C ASP A 262 0.20 -2.99 18.84
N GLY A 263 0.52 -2.65 17.58
CA GLY A 263 1.74 -1.92 17.21
C GLY A 263 1.80 -0.46 17.69
N ASP A 264 0.67 0.15 18.06
CA ASP A 264 0.64 1.49 18.66
C ASP A 264 1.11 1.48 20.12
N CYS A 265 1.15 0.28 20.73
CA CYS A 265 1.43 0.10 22.14
C CYS A 265 2.91 -0.15 22.43
N ALA A 266 3.34 0.25 23.63
CA ALA A 266 4.66 -0.10 24.12
C ALA A 266 4.78 -1.63 24.31
N ARG A 267 6.01 -2.16 24.15
CA ARG A 267 6.29 -3.60 24.33
C ARG A 267 5.76 -4.12 25.67
N GLY A 268 5.06 -5.25 25.62
CA GLY A 268 4.39 -5.84 26.79
C GLY A 268 2.96 -5.31 27.02
N SER A 269 2.37 -4.61 26.06
CA SER A 269 0.97 -4.21 26.06
C SER A 269 0.28 -4.61 24.75
N LEU A 270 -1.04 -4.78 24.82
CA LEU A 270 -1.93 -5.10 23.69
C LEU A 270 -2.99 -4.01 23.55
N CYS A 271 -3.51 -3.83 22.33
CA CYS A 271 -4.61 -2.91 22.08
C CYS A 271 -5.95 -3.61 22.36
N VAL A 272 -6.60 -3.23 23.46
CA VAL A 272 -7.86 -3.81 23.92
C VAL A 272 -8.87 -2.68 24.13
N ASP A 273 -10.02 -2.77 23.45
CA ASP A 273 -11.07 -1.73 23.45
C ASP A 273 -10.53 -0.31 23.17
N GLY A 274 -9.58 -0.20 22.23
CA GLY A 274 -8.95 1.05 21.81
C GLY A 274 -7.91 1.62 22.79
N HIS A 275 -7.50 0.87 23.81
CA HIS A 275 -6.53 1.29 24.82
C HIS A 275 -5.39 0.27 24.98
N CYS A 276 -4.17 0.77 25.16
CA CYS A 276 -2.99 -0.05 25.42
C CYS A 276 -3.01 -0.61 26.84
N ARG A 277 -3.42 -1.87 26.98
CA ARG A 277 -3.46 -2.58 28.27
C ARG A 277 -2.21 -3.45 28.45
N PRO A 278 -1.55 -3.43 29.62
CA PRO A 278 -0.45 -4.35 29.90
C PRO A 278 -0.87 -5.81 29.74
N ALA A 279 -0.05 -6.59 29.04
CA ALA A 279 -0.20 -8.03 28.86
C ALA A 279 0.87 -8.78 29.66
N HIS A 280 0.61 -10.02 30.05
CA HIS A 280 1.61 -10.83 30.72
C HIS A 280 2.75 -11.15 29.74
N SER A 281 3.99 -10.89 30.14
CA SER A 281 5.15 -11.15 29.28
C SER A 281 5.62 -12.60 29.40
N CYS A 282 6.04 -13.18 28.28
CA CYS A 282 6.50 -14.57 28.19
C CYS A 282 7.78 -14.66 27.36
N GLN A 283 8.51 -15.77 27.50
CA GLN A 283 9.60 -16.18 26.61
C GLN A 283 9.36 -17.59 26.04
N GLN A 284 8.44 -18.33 26.64
CA GLN A 284 8.07 -19.70 26.32
C GLN A 284 6.64 -19.97 26.82
N GLU A 285 6.02 -21.02 26.29
CA GLU A 285 4.63 -21.37 26.58
C GLU A 285 4.31 -21.56 28.08
N SER A 286 5.24 -22.12 28.85
CA SER A 286 5.05 -22.38 30.29
C SER A 286 5.04 -21.12 31.17
N ASP A 287 5.24 -19.95 30.58
CA ASP A 287 5.16 -18.66 31.28
C ASP A 287 3.71 -18.11 31.25
N CYS A 288 2.83 -18.65 30.41
CA CYS A 288 1.44 -18.23 30.24
C CYS A 288 0.45 -19.14 31.00
N ALA A 289 -0.82 -18.73 31.09
CA ALA A 289 -1.88 -19.60 31.61
C ALA A 289 -2.17 -20.77 30.65
N ALA A 290 -2.90 -21.79 31.12
CA ALA A 290 -3.22 -22.97 30.30
C ALA A 290 -4.24 -22.70 29.17
N ASP A 291 -4.83 -21.50 29.17
CA ASP A 291 -5.75 -20.94 28.19
C ASP A 291 -5.13 -19.73 27.44
N GLU A 292 -3.80 -19.62 27.42
CA GLU A 292 -3.04 -18.57 26.74
C GLU A 292 -1.83 -19.14 25.98
N ASP A 293 -1.58 -18.65 24.76
CA ASP A 293 -0.36 -18.92 23.98
C ASP A 293 0.70 -17.84 24.22
N CYS A 294 2.00 -18.21 24.20
CA CYS A 294 3.09 -17.24 24.15
C CYS A 294 3.39 -16.80 22.69
N VAL A 295 3.00 -15.57 22.32
CA VAL A 295 3.19 -15.02 20.96
C VAL A 295 3.90 -13.66 21.04
N GLY A 296 5.04 -13.49 20.35
CA GLY A 296 5.74 -12.21 20.28
C GLY A 296 6.26 -11.69 21.63
N GLY A 297 6.41 -12.57 22.61
CA GLY A 297 6.82 -12.23 23.98
C GLY A 297 5.68 -11.76 24.91
N VAL A 298 4.41 -11.91 24.51
CA VAL A 298 3.23 -11.69 25.35
C VAL A 298 2.29 -12.89 25.33
N CYS A 299 1.63 -13.15 26.45
CA CYS A 299 0.55 -14.12 26.54
C CYS A 299 -0.71 -13.54 25.86
N VAL A 300 -1.26 -14.30 24.92
CA VAL A 300 -2.52 -13.99 24.22
C VAL A 300 -3.48 -15.16 24.42
N ALA A 301 -4.80 -14.93 24.34
CA ALA A 301 -5.78 -16.01 24.51
C ALA A 301 -5.51 -17.18 23.53
N HIS A 302 -5.47 -18.40 24.06
CA HIS A 302 -5.28 -19.61 23.28
C HIS A 302 -6.47 -19.83 22.34
N LEU A 303 -6.16 -20.10 21.08
CA LEU A 303 -7.11 -20.52 20.06
C LEU A 303 -6.51 -21.76 19.40
N CYS A 304 -7.35 -22.70 18.96
CA CYS A 304 -6.84 -23.78 18.14
C CYS A 304 -6.25 -23.22 16.84
N ARG A 305 -5.08 -23.73 16.47
CA ARG A 305 -4.24 -23.28 15.36
C ARG A 305 -4.18 -24.29 14.22
N GLY A 306 -4.79 -25.45 14.42
CA GLY A 306 -5.00 -26.52 13.44
C GLY A 306 -5.61 -27.77 14.07
N PRO A 307 -5.66 -28.90 13.35
CA PRO A 307 -6.24 -30.16 13.82
C PRO A 307 -5.56 -30.76 15.06
N ALA A 308 -4.25 -30.54 15.26
CA ALA A 308 -3.48 -31.18 16.34
C ALA A 308 -3.81 -30.62 17.74
N ASP A 309 -4.34 -29.39 17.81
CA ASP A 309 -4.75 -28.76 19.07
C ASP A 309 -6.09 -29.30 19.60
N CYS A 310 -6.86 -30.01 18.75
CA CYS A 310 -8.19 -30.48 19.09
C CYS A 310 -8.23 -31.97 19.48
N PRO A 311 -9.16 -32.37 20.37
CA PRO A 311 -9.44 -33.79 20.64
C PRO A 311 -9.82 -34.55 19.35
N PRO A 312 -9.58 -35.88 19.26
CA PRO A 312 -9.81 -36.66 18.04
C PRO A 312 -11.24 -36.72 17.49
N ASP A 313 -12.23 -36.24 18.25
CA ASP A 313 -13.65 -36.14 17.86
C ASP A 313 -14.10 -34.70 17.56
N GLN A 314 -13.15 -33.75 17.54
CA GLN A 314 -13.35 -32.33 17.31
C GLN A 314 -12.45 -31.80 16.21
N ILE A 315 -12.83 -30.66 15.66
CA ILE A 315 -12.12 -29.96 14.60
C ILE A 315 -11.92 -28.50 15.00
N CYS A 316 -10.82 -27.92 14.54
CA CYS A 316 -10.54 -26.52 14.74
C CYS A 316 -11.33 -25.68 13.73
N VAL A 317 -12.32 -24.93 14.21
CA VAL A 317 -13.19 -24.06 13.39
C VAL A 317 -13.21 -22.68 14.03
N GLY A 318 -12.77 -21.65 13.30
CA GLY A 318 -12.78 -20.27 13.82
C GLY A 318 -11.99 -20.09 15.12
N GLY A 319 -10.94 -20.88 15.33
CA GLY A 319 -10.10 -20.84 16.52
C GLY A 319 -10.67 -21.57 17.74
N THR A 320 -11.81 -22.26 17.59
CA THR A 320 -12.42 -23.08 18.64
C THR A 320 -12.46 -24.55 18.23
N CYS A 321 -12.05 -25.45 19.13
CA CYS A 321 -12.31 -26.88 18.95
C CYS A 321 -13.81 -27.17 19.11
N SER A 322 -14.43 -27.68 18.06
CA SER A 322 -15.86 -27.92 17.99
C SER A 322 -16.16 -29.32 17.46
N ALA A 323 -17.28 -29.91 17.88
CA ALA A 323 -17.76 -31.13 17.26
C ALA A 323 -18.24 -30.84 15.82
N GLY A 324 -18.11 -31.83 14.94
CA GLY A 324 -18.56 -31.72 13.55
C GLY A 324 -20.02 -31.24 13.41
N GLY A 325 -20.26 -30.44 12.38
CA GLY A 325 -21.54 -29.85 12.04
C GLY A 325 -22.63 -30.89 11.78
N ASN A 326 -23.89 -30.48 11.95
CA ASN A 326 -25.04 -31.38 11.87
C ASN A 326 -25.25 -31.94 10.44
N PRO A 327 -25.11 -33.25 10.18
CA PRO A 327 -25.31 -33.81 8.83
C PRO A 327 -26.69 -33.56 8.24
N ALA A 328 -27.72 -33.28 9.07
CA ALA A 328 -29.06 -32.99 8.59
C ALA A 328 -29.19 -31.62 7.87
N THR A 329 -28.22 -30.71 7.98
CA THR A 329 -28.22 -29.42 7.25
C THR A 329 -27.60 -29.53 5.85
N VAL A 330 -26.93 -30.64 5.54
CA VAL A 330 -26.22 -30.84 4.27
C VAL A 330 -27.20 -30.91 3.09
N TYR A 331 -27.06 -29.95 2.19
CA TYR A 331 -27.84 -29.80 0.97
C TYR A 331 -27.09 -30.36 -0.25
N SER A 332 -25.80 -30.05 -0.39
CA SER A 332 -24.92 -30.52 -1.45
C SER A 332 -23.56 -30.97 -0.91
N VAL A 333 -22.84 -31.76 -1.72
CA VAL A 333 -21.45 -32.19 -1.47
C VAL A 333 -20.65 -31.90 -2.72
N VAL A 334 -19.46 -31.34 -2.57
CA VAL A 334 -18.58 -30.96 -3.69
C VAL A 334 -17.18 -31.48 -3.41
N ILE A 335 -16.61 -32.26 -4.34
CA ILE A 335 -15.20 -32.64 -4.32
C ILE A 335 -14.42 -31.42 -4.82
N LEU A 336 -13.44 -30.95 -4.03
CA LEU A 336 -12.60 -29.80 -4.35
C LEU A 336 -11.41 -30.18 -5.23
N THR A 337 -10.91 -31.42 -5.12
CA THR A 337 -9.81 -31.90 -5.94
C THR A 337 -10.29 -32.17 -7.37
N PRO A 338 -9.71 -31.52 -8.40
CA PRO A 338 -10.05 -31.79 -9.80
C PRO A 338 -9.68 -33.23 -10.21
N GLY A 339 -10.24 -33.67 -11.33
CA GLY A 339 -10.00 -35.01 -11.87
C GLY A 339 -8.68 -35.12 -12.63
N GLY A 340 -8.67 -35.95 -13.67
CA GLY A 340 -7.56 -36.05 -14.62
C GLY A 340 -6.61 -37.22 -14.37
N PRO A 341 -5.37 -37.15 -14.88
CA PRO A 341 -4.46 -38.29 -14.90
C PRO A 341 -3.86 -38.61 -13.52
N ILE A 342 -3.78 -39.90 -13.21
CA ILE A 342 -3.03 -40.46 -12.07
C ILE A 342 -2.19 -41.64 -12.56
N GLN A 343 -0.98 -41.85 -12.05
CA GLN A 343 -0.14 -42.99 -12.47
C GLN A 343 -0.28 -44.19 -11.52
N SER A 344 -0.19 -45.41 -12.06
CA SER A 344 -0.19 -46.67 -11.29
C SER A 344 0.79 -46.61 -10.10
N GLY A 345 0.30 -46.87 -8.89
CA GLY A 345 1.07 -46.87 -7.65
C GLY A 345 1.29 -45.49 -7.01
N ARG A 346 0.92 -44.40 -7.69
CA ARG A 346 0.96 -43.03 -7.13
C ARG A 346 -0.35 -42.72 -6.41
N SER A 347 -0.29 -41.81 -5.44
CA SER A 347 -1.44 -41.48 -4.58
C SER A 347 -1.69 -39.97 -4.53
N LEU A 348 -2.95 -39.57 -4.44
CA LEU A 348 -3.42 -38.20 -4.36
C LEU A 348 -4.47 -38.09 -3.25
N GLN A 349 -4.27 -37.15 -2.31
CA GLN A 349 -5.28 -36.86 -1.29
C GLN A 349 -6.45 -36.09 -1.91
N LEU A 350 -7.66 -36.63 -1.79
CA LEU A 350 -8.88 -35.94 -2.20
C LEU A 350 -9.41 -35.08 -1.03
N ALA A 351 -9.97 -33.92 -1.38
CA ALA A 351 -10.70 -33.05 -0.46
C ALA A 351 -12.13 -32.84 -0.96
N ALA A 352 -13.07 -32.71 -0.04
CA ALA A 352 -14.46 -32.40 -0.32
C ALA A 352 -15.03 -31.53 0.81
N VAL A 353 -16.09 -30.78 0.50
CA VAL A 353 -16.86 -29.99 1.47
C VAL A 353 -18.36 -30.29 1.35
N ALA A 354 -19.05 -30.15 2.47
CA ALA A 354 -20.49 -30.27 2.57
C ALA A 354 -21.10 -28.88 2.73
N LEU A 355 -22.13 -28.54 1.97
CA LEU A 355 -22.74 -27.20 2.02
C LEU A 355 -24.20 -27.23 2.48
N THR A 356 -24.61 -26.19 3.20
CA THR A 356 -26.02 -25.87 3.49
C THR A 356 -26.75 -25.37 2.22
N GLN A 357 -28.07 -25.23 2.30
CA GLN A 357 -28.86 -24.62 1.22
C GLN A 357 -28.48 -23.15 0.95
N ALA A 358 -27.85 -22.45 1.90
CA ALA A 358 -27.34 -21.09 1.73
C ALA A 358 -25.94 -21.04 1.07
N GLY A 359 -25.33 -22.20 0.79
CA GLY A 359 -23.94 -22.28 0.33
C GLY A 359 -22.94 -21.85 1.42
N GLU A 360 -23.26 -22.14 2.68
CA GLU A 360 -22.32 -22.09 3.80
C GLU A 360 -21.77 -23.49 4.02
N GLU A 361 -20.55 -23.61 4.52
CA GLU A 361 -19.93 -24.91 4.76
C GLU A 361 -20.46 -25.57 6.06
N VAL A 362 -20.51 -26.90 6.09
CA VAL A 362 -20.90 -27.71 7.25
C VAL A 362 -19.67 -28.49 7.72
N PRO A 363 -18.93 -27.97 8.72
CA PRO A 363 -17.57 -28.41 8.97
C PRO A 363 -17.53 -29.80 9.62
N GLY A 364 -16.48 -30.58 9.37
CA GLY A 364 -16.29 -31.88 10.03
C GLY A 364 -17.23 -32.99 9.58
N ILE A 365 -17.92 -32.82 8.45
CA ILE A 365 -18.68 -33.90 7.82
C ILE A 365 -17.70 -34.91 7.20
N ALA A 366 -17.68 -36.13 7.74
CA ALA A 366 -16.97 -37.24 7.13
C ALA A 366 -17.62 -37.66 5.80
N PHE A 367 -16.82 -38.19 4.87
CA PHE A 367 -17.28 -38.60 3.54
C PHE A 367 -17.07 -40.10 3.30
N ASP A 368 -18.13 -40.82 2.95
CA ASP A 368 -18.03 -42.16 2.37
C ASP A 368 -17.54 -42.00 0.92
N TRP A 369 -16.26 -42.31 0.66
CA TRP A 369 -15.69 -42.27 -0.68
C TRP A 369 -16.00 -43.54 -1.48
N THR A 370 -16.14 -43.43 -2.80
CA THR A 370 -16.37 -44.58 -3.69
C THR A 370 -15.75 -44.36 -5.06
N SER A 371 -15.01 -45.35 -5.55
CA SER A 371 -14.48 -45.43 -6.93
C SER A 371 -15.29 -46.46 -7.72
N SER A 372 -15.73 -46.10 -8.93
CA SER A 372 -16.52 -46.99 -9.79
C SER A 372 -15.70 -48.15 -10.38
N GLN A 373 -14.38 -48.00 -10.49
CA GLN A 373 -13.44 -49.02 -10.95
C GLN A 373 -12.15 -49.02 -10.10
N PRO A 374 -12.17 -49.65 -8.90
CA PRO A 374 -11.02 -49.66 -7.97
C PRO A 374 -9.73 -50.27 -8.52
N ALA A 375 -9.81 -51.16 -9.52
CA ALA A 375 -8.63 -51.72 -10.19
C ALA A 375 -7.86 -50.68 -11.05
N ARG A 376 -8.52 -49.57 -11.40
CA ARG A 376 -7.93 -48.44 -12.12
C ARG A 376 -7.44 -47.36 -11.17
N ALA A 377 -8.28 -46.93 -10.22
CA ALA A 377 -7.78 -46.23 -9.04
C ALA A 377 -8.70 -46.51 -7.85
N ALA A 378 -8.14 -46.88 -6.71
CA ALA A 378 -8.87 -47.15 -5.47
C ALA A 378 -8.82 -45.93 -4.57
N VAL A 379 -9.91 -45.62 -3.87
CA VAL A 379 -9.95 -44.58 -2.84
C VAL A 379 -10.21 -45.24 -1.50
N ASP A 380 -9.47 -44.84 -0.47
CA ASP A 380 -9.63 -45.37 0.90
C ASP A 380 -10.67 -44.59 1.72
N GLU A 381 -10.82 -44.94 3.00
CA GLU A 381 -11.77 -44.30 3.92
C GLU A 381 -11.41 -42.84 4.26
N ASN A 382 -10.15 -42.43 4.06
CA ASN A 382 -9.64 -41.09 4.31
C ASN A 382 -9.63 -40.22 3.04
N GLY A 383 -10.08 -40.74 1.90
CA GLY A 383 -10.05 -40.03 0.63
C GLY A 383 -8.70 -40.08 -0.09
N LEU A 384 -7.77 -40.95 0.31
CA LEU A 384 -6.52 -41.15 -0.40
C LEU A 384 -6.78 -42.01 -1.65
N LEU A 385 -6.69 -41.40 -2.84
CA LEU A 385 -6.84 -42.06 -4.13
C LEU A 385 -5.49 -42.63 -4.58
N THR A 386 -5.39 -43.93 -4.85
CA THR A 386 -4.19 -44.59 -5.37
C THR A 386 -4.42 -45.17 -6.77
N GLY A 387 -3.55 -44.87 -7.72
CA GLY A 387 -3.54 -45.46 -9.06
C GLY A 387 -3.32 -46.98 -9.01
N GLY A 388 -4.19 -47.73 -9.68
CA GLY A 388 -4.20 -49.19 -9.72
C GLY A 388 -3.42 -49.77 -10.90
N SER A 389 -3.53 -51.09 -11.09
CA SER A 389 -2.79 -51.82 -12.14
C SER A 389 -3.47 -51.84 -13.51
N GLU A 390 -4.70 -51.36 -13.65
CA GLU A 390 -5.43 -51.30 -14.92
C GLU A 390 -5.49 -49.87 -15.47
N ALA A 391 -5.26 -49.70 -16.77
CA ALA A 391 -5.38 -48.39 -17.42
C ALA A 391 -6.83 -47.92 -17.59
N GLY A 392 -7.00 -46.60 -17.68
CA GLY A 392 -8.24 -45.93 -18.07
C GLY A 392 -9.04 -45.35 -16.90
N ASP A 393 -10.26 -44.90 -17.21
CA ASP A 393 -11.02 -44.03 -16.32
C ASP A 393 -11.73 -44.77 -15.18
N THR A 394 -11.74 -44.14 -14.00
CA THR A 394 -12.69 -44.39 -12.92
C THR A 394 -13.41 -43.11 -12.55
N GLN A 395 -14.61 -43.22 -11.99
CA GLN A 395 -15.34 -42.10 -11.41
C GLN A 395 -15.34 -42.22 -9.89
N VAL A 396 -14.93 -41.15 -9.23
CA VAL A 396 -14.93 -41.05 -7.76
C VAL A 396 -16.07 -40.15 -7.31
N THR A 397 -16.78 -40.59 -6.28
CA THR A 397 -17.82 -39.81 -5.59
C THR A 397 -17.56 -39.76 -4.09
N ALA A 398 -17.99 -38.66 -3.47
CA ALA A 398 -18.01 -38.46 -2.03
C ALA A 398 -19.46 -38.36 -1.56
N LYS A 399 -19.83 -39.11 -0.53
CA LYS A 399 -21.16 -39.04 0.10
C LYS A 399 -21.02 -38.54 1.53
N ALA A 400 -21.75 -37.50 1.90
CA ALA A 400 -21.74 -37.00 3.28
C ALA A 400 -22.32 -38.05 4.24
N ALA A 401 -21.52 -38.45 5.24
CA ALA A 401 -21.88 -39.47 6.22
C ALA A 401 -23.16 -39.11 6.97
N GLY A 402 -23.99 -40.11 7.28
CA GLY A 402 -25.31 -39.90 7.90
C GLY A 402 -26.39 -39.31 6.97
N THR A 403 -26.07 -39.00 5.71
CA THR A 403 -27.01 -38.40 4.75
C THR A 403 -27.28 -39.32 3.54
N GLN A 404 -28.02 -38.81 2.54
CA GLN A 404 -28.12 -39.38 1.19
C GLN A 404 -27.60 -38.39 0.12
N ARG A 405 -26.81 -37.38 0.51
CA ARG A 405 -26.19 -36.42 -0.40
C ARG A 405 -24.88 -37.00 -0.92
N VAL A 406 -24.76 -37.06 -2.25
CA VAL A 406 -23.58 -37.55 -2.97
C VAL A 406 -23.13 -36.44 -3.90
N SER A 407 -21.82 -36.28 -4.07
CA SER A 407 -21.22 -35.34 -5.01
C SER A 407 -21.58 -35.70 -6.48
N ALA A 408 -21.34 -34.75 -7.38
CA ALA A 408 -21.09 -35.11 -8.77
C ALA A 408 -19.86 -36.04 -8.86
N PRO A 409 -19.82 -36.99 -9.81
CA PRO A 409 -18.64 -37.84 -10.02
C PRO A 409 -17.49 -37.03 -10.63
N VAL A 410 -16.29 -37.19 -10.08
CA VAL A 410 -15.03 -36.68 -10.64
C VAL A 410 -14.31 -37.83 -11.34
N THR A 411 -13.85 -37.61 -12.58
CA THR A 411 -13.21 -38.66 -13.39
C THR A 411 -11.70 -38.62 -13.21
N PHE A 412 -11.11 -39.77 -12.86
CA PHE A 412 -9.66 -39.96 -12.79
C PHE A 412 -9.23 -41.01 -13.82
N SER A 413 -8.23 -40.69 -14.64
CA SER A 413 -7.73 -41.56 -15.71
C SER A 413 -6.42 -42.20 -15.25
N ASN A 414 -6.44 -43.51 -14.93
CA ASN A 414 -5.22 -44.18 -14.53
C ASN A 414 -4.33 -44.49 -15.73
N ILE A 415 -3.10 -44.03 -15.66
CA ILE A 415 -2.08 -44.16 -16.69
C ILE A 415 -1.00 -45.13 -16.19
N LEU A 416 -0.68 -46.13 -17.01
CA LEU A 416 0.40 -47.07 -16.69
C LEU A 416 1.77 -46.44 -16.99
N PRO A 417 2.81 -46.70 -16.17
CA PRO A 417 4.16 -46.20 -16.40
C PRO A 417 4.73 -46.58 -17.78
N VAL A 418 5.46 -45.65 -18.40
CA VAL A 418 6.16 -45.91 -19.65
C VAL A 418 7.39 -46.79 -19.41
N THR A 419 7.53 -47.87 -20.18
CA THR A 419 8.72 -48.74 -20.14
C THR A 419 9.74 -48.42 -21.24
N GLU A 420 9.29 -47.86 -22.36
CA GLU A 420 10.11 -47.48 -23.52
C GLU A 420 9.61 -46.19 -24.15
N GLY A 421 10.52 -45.33 -24.60
CA GLY A 421 10.17 -44.05 -25.23
C GLY A 421 10.25 -42.85 -24.29
N LEU A 422 9.69 -41.73 -24.77
CA LEU A 422 9.30 -40.56 -24.01
C LEU A 422 7.79 -40.37 -24.24
N ARG A 423 6.99 -40.31 -23.18
CA ARG A 423 5.59 -39.85 -23.24
C ARG A 423 5.48 -38.42 -22.74
N VAL A 424 4.62 -37.67 -23.40
CA VAL A 424 4.11 -36.39 -22.89
C VAL A 424 2.59 -36.53 -22.77
N THR A 425 2.04 -36.19 -21.61
CA THR A 425 0.59 -36.04 -21.41
C THR A 425 0.30 -34.56 -21.19
N VAL A 426 -0.68 -34.04 -21.91
CA VAL A 426 -1.08 -32.64 -21.82
C VAL A 426 -2.47 -32.55 -21.20
N ILE A 427 -2.60 -31.68 -20.20
CA ILE A 427 -3.86 -31.39 -19.51
C ILE A 427 -4.16 -29.89 -19.48
N ASP A 428 -5.42 -29.54 -19.25
CA ASP A 428 -5.85 -28.19 -18.88
C ASP A 428 -5.40 -27.90 -17.42
N ALA A 429 -4.75 -26.76 -17.17
CA ALA A 429 -4.25 -26.42 -15.83
C ALA A 429 -5.37 -26.03 -14.82
N VAL A 430 -6.61 -25.83 -15.26
CA VAL A 430 -7.74 -25.44 -14.38
C VAL A 430 -8.54 -26.65 -13.91
N ASP A 431 -8.95 -27.54 -14.83
CA ASP A 431 -9.81 -28.68 -14.52
C ASP A 431 -9.12 -30.05 -14.67
N ARG A 432 -7.86 -30.07 -15.10
CA ARG A 432 -7.01 -31.24 -15.33
C ARG A 432 -7.56 -32.24 -16.36
N ARG A 433 -8.50 -31.84 -17.21
CA ARG A 433 -8.96 -32.68 -18.34
C ARG A 433 -7.80 -32.91 -19.32
N PRO A 434 -7.65 -34.13 -19.89
CA PRO A 434 -6.72 -34.36 -20.97
C PRO A 434 -7.09 -33.55 -22.22
N LEU A 435 -6.09 -32.95 -22.89
CA LEU A 435 -6.29 -32.12 -24.07
C LEU A 435 -5.91 -32.86 -25.36
N GLU A 436 -6.93 -33.21 -26.16
CA GLU A 436 -6.77 -33.79 -27.50
C GLU A 436 -6.37 -32.74 -28.54
N GLY A 437 -5.59 -33.12 -29.56
CA GLY A 437 -5.30 -32.25 -30.70
C GLY A 437 -4.19 -31.21 -30.45
N VAL A 438 -3.57 -31.20 -29.27
CA VAL A 438 -2.49 -30.29 -28.92
C VAL A 438 -1.19 -30.72 -29.60
N GLN A 439 -0.43 -29.77 -30.14
CA GLN A 439 0.81 -30.07 -30.84
C GLN A 439 2.00 -30.06 -29.88
N VAL A 440 2.74 -31.16 -29.84
CA VAL A 440 3.91 -31.34 -28.98
C VAL A 440 5.16 -31.50 -29.84
N VAL A 441 6.20 -30.77 -29.49
CA VAL A 441 7.50 -30.72 -30.16
C VAL A 441 8.57 -31.15 -29.16
N ALA A 442 9.21 -32.29 -29.39
CA ALA A 442 10.30 -32.80 -28.56
C ALA A 442 11.64 -32.61 -29.28
N SER A 443 12.58 -31.89 -28.66
CA SER A 443 13.87 -31.51 -29.25
C SER A 443 15.05 -32.06 -28.43
N GLU A 444 15.88 -32.88 -29.06
CA GLU A 444 17.17 -33.35 -28.52
C GLU A 444 18.31 -32.67 -29.30
N GLY A 445 18.76 -31.51 -28.81
CA GLY A 445 19.73 -30.66 -29.50
C GLY A 445 19.18 -30.14 -30.83
N ALA A 446 19.74 -30.61 -31.95
CA ALA A 446 19.26 -30.26 -33.30
C ALA A 446 18.22 -31.25 -33.86
N ASN A 447 17.90 -32.33 -33.15
CA ASN A 447 16.93 -33.33 -33.58
C ASN A 447 15.55 -33.00 -32.99
N THR A 448 14.66 -32.47 -33.82
CA THR A 448 13.28 -32.16 -33.40
C THR A 448 12.29 -33.16 -33.98
N GLN A 449 11.39 -33.66 -33.12
CA GLN A 449 10.24 -34.49 -33.47
C GLN A 449 8.96 -33.75 -33.12
N THR A 450 7.87 -34.04 -33.83
CA THR A 450 6.60 -33.34 -33.65
C THR A 450 5.45 -34.30 -33.87
N ALA A 451 4.50 -34.27 -32.95
CA ALA A 451 3.30 -35.09 -32.98
C ALA A 451 2.15 -34.36 -32.27
N THR A 452 0.98 -34.98 -32.23
CA THR A 452 -0.25 -34.40 -31.68
C THR A 452 -0.83 -35.34 -30.64
N THR A 453 -1.39 -34.78 -29.56
CA THR A 453 -2.02 -35.58 -28.50
C THR A 453 -3.30 -36.28 -28.97
N ASP A 454 -3.50 -37.50 -28.46
CA ASP A 454 -4.75 -38.25 -28.64
C ASP A 454 -5.84 -37.84 -27.64
N SER A 455 -6.99 -38.52 -27.67
CA SER A 455 -8.14 -38.26 -26.78
C SER A 455 -7.88 -38.52 -25.29
N SER A 456 -6.74 -39.09 -24.93
CA SER A 456 -6.26 -39.23 -23.55
C SER A 456 -5.20 -38.18 -23.19
N GLY A 457 -5.04 -37.15 -24.03
CA GLY A 457 -4.03 -36.10 -23.89
C GLY A 457 -2.60 -36.57 -24.14
N GLN A 458 -2.40 -37.81 -24.62
CA GLN A 458 -1.10 -38.46 -24.67
C GLN A 458 -0.45 -38.41 -26.05
N VAL A 459 0.87 -38.31 -26.07
CA VAL A 459 1.71 -38.48 -27.25
C VAL A 459 3.00 -39.18 -26.87
N SER A 460 3.55 -40.02 -27.76
CA SER A 460 4.75 -40.80 -27.50
C SER A 460 5.81 -40.60 -28.58
N PHE A 461 7.06 -40.46 -28.14
CA PHE A 461 8.25 -40.29 -28.96
C PHE A 461 9.24 -41.45 -28.70
N PRO A 462 10.18 -41.74 -29.63
CA PRO A 462 11.34 -42.57 -29.36
C PRO A 462 12.12 -42.09 -28.12
N ALA A 463 12.78 -43.00 -27.42
CA ALA A 463 13.53 -42.64 -26.21
C ALA A 463 14.71 -41.71 -26.57
N PRO A 464 14.84 -40.53 -25.92
CA PRO A 464 15.93 -39.62 -26.19
C PRO A 464 17.26 -40.19 -25.67
N GLY A 465 18.37 -39.79 -26.32
CA GLY A 465 19.73 -40.17 -25.92
C GLY A 465 20.29 -39.36 -24.74
N GLY A 466 19.70 -38.21 -24.44
CA GLY A 466 20.04 -37.31 -23.34
C GLY A 466 18.87 -36.41 -22.94
N PRO A 467 19.13 -35.26 -22.30
CA PRO A 467 18.10 -34.28 -21.96
C PRO A 467 17.31 -33.80 -23.18
N VAL A 468 16.01 -33.60 -23.02
CA VAL A 468 15.08 -33.20 -24.09
C VAL A 468 14.33 -31.92 -23.70
N ASP A 469 14.12 -31.04 -24.67
CA ASP A 469 13.20 -29.91 -24.54
C ASP A 469 11.82 -30.32 -25.09
N VAL A 470 10.78 -30.20 -24.29
CA VAL A 470 9.38 -30.49 -24.67
C VAL A 470 8.62 -29.16 -24.76
N HIS A 471 8.19 -28.79 -25.96
CA HIS A 471 7.39 -27.59 -26.21
C HIS A 471 5.96 -27.98 -26.62
N VAL A 472 4.97 -27.32 -26.04
CA VAL A 472 3.56 -27.66 -26.21
C VAL A 472 2.79 -26.43 -26.70
N PHE A 473 2.07 -26.60 -27.80
CA PHE A 473 1.39 -25.55 -28.55
C PHE A 473 -0.10 -25.86 -28.74
N SER A 474 -0.95 -24.91 -28.37
CA SER A 474 -2.42 -25.00 -28.43
C SER A 474 -3.01 -23.68 -28.94
N GLN A 475 -4.12 -23.71 -29.68
CA GLN A 475 -4.76 -22.45 -30.12
C GLN A 475 -5.55 -21.78 -28.98
N ASP A 476 -6.12 -22.59 -28.08
CA ASP A 476 -7.01 -22.14 -27.00
C ASP A 476 -6.30 -22.00 -25.64
N HIS A 477 -4.99 -22.27 -25.58
CA HIS A 477 -4.18 -22.26 -24.35
C HIS A 477 -2.84 -21.54 -24.57
N ASP A 478 -2.20 -21.13 -23.48
CA ASP A 478 -0.83 -20.60 -23.50
C ASP A 478 0.19 -21.70 -23.82
N TYR A 479 1.38 -21.31 -24.27
CA TYR A 479 2.44 -22.28 -24.62
C TYR A 479 3.27 -22.62 -23.41
N VAL A 480 3.63 -23.90 -23.26
CA VAL A 480 4.50 -24.38 -22.19
C VAL A 480 5.71 -25.11 -22.77
N THR A 481 6.89 -24.76 -22.26
CA THR A 481 8.15 -25.48 -22.49
C THR A 481 8.61 -26.12 -21.19
N ILE A 482 8.91 -27.43 -21.21
CA ILE A 482 9.71 -28.12 -20.20
C ILE A 482 11.09 -28.34 -20.81
N GLY A 483 12.08 -27.54 -20.42
CA GLY A 483 13.42 -27.61 -21.02
C GLY A 483 14.36 -28.58 -20.30
N LYS A 484 15.23 -29.23 -21.07
CA LYS A 484 16.31 -30.13 -20.61
C LYS A 484 15.89 -31.21 -19.59
N THR A 485 14.66 -31.70 -19.66
CA THR A 485 14.22 -32.78 -18.77
C THR A 485 14.92 -34.10 -19.13
N ILE A 486 15.21 -34.90 -18.11
CA ILE A 486 15.67 -36.30 -18.26
C ILE A 486 14.55 -37.33 -18.02
N SER A 487 13.37 -36.89 -17.61
CA SER A 487 12.17 -37.72 -17.49
C SER A 487 11.75 -38.33 -18.84
N ARG A 488 11.08 -39.48 -18.74
CA ARG A 488 10.52 -40.23 -19.88
C ARG A 488 8.99 -40.25 -19.86
N ASP A 489 8.38 -39.64 -18.86
CA ASP A 489 6.94 -39.57 -18.69
C ASP A 489 6.65 -38.19 -18.10
N VAL A 490 6.30 -37.24 -18.96
CA VAL A 490 6.18 -35.81 -18.63
C VAL A 490 4.71 -35.42 -18.62
N LEU A 491 4.25 -34.81 -17.53
CA LEU A 491 2.96 -34.16 -17.44
C LEU A 491 3.14 -32.66 -17.71
N VAL A 492 2.40 -32.12 -18.68
CA VAL A 492 2.42 -30.69 -19.04
C VAL A 492 1.02 -30.11 -18.89
N PRO A 493 0.74 -29.39 -17.79
CA PRO A 493 -0.47 -28.59 -17.70
C PRO A 493 -0.34 -27.32 -18.56
N LEU A 494 -1.42 -26.98 -19.28
CA LEU A 494 -1.52 -25.76 -20.08
C LEU A 494 -2.51 -24.79 -19.42
N PRO A 495 -2.10 -23.57 -19.07
CA PRO A 495 -3.03 -22.51 -18.70
C PRO A 495 -3.97 -22.16 -19.86
N PRO A 496 -5.25 -21.86 -19.61
CA PRO A 496 -6.13 -21.23 -20.60
C PRO A 496 -5.45 -19.99 -21.22
N ARG A 497 -5.80 -19.67 -22.47
CA ARG A 497 -5.13 -18.60 -23.21
C ARG A 497 -5.17 -17.27 -22.45
N SER A 498 -4.00 -16.71 -22.14
CA SER A 498 -3.88 -15.37 -21.52
C SER A 498 -4.06 -14.26 -22.56
N VAL A 499 -5.20 -14.25 -23.25
CA VAL A 499 -5.59 -13.13 -24.12
C VAL A 499 -6.12 -11.98 -23.27
N ALA A 500 -5.64 -10.77 -23.56
CA ALA A 500 -6.06 -9.55 -22.87
C ALA A 500 -7.49 -9.09 -23.25
N ASP A 501 -8.29 -9.94 -23.92
CA ASP A 501 -9.66 -9.66 -24.36
C ASP A 501 -10.73 -10.29 -23.45
N ARG A 502 -10.37 -10.93 -22.34
CA ARG A 502 -11.29 -11.57 -21.38
C ARG A 502 -10.92 -11.33 -19.93
N ALA A 503 -11.93 -11.25 -19.07
CA ALA A 503 -11.79 -11.19 -17.61
C ALA A 503 -12.95 -11.89 -16.90
N GLY A 504 -12.67 -12.50 -15.75
CA GLY A 504 -13.68 -13.08 -14.85
C GLY A 504 -13.55 -12.52 -13.43
N GLY A 505 -14.59 -12.65 -12.63
CA GLY A 505 -14.59 -12.23 -11.23
C GLY A 505 -16.01 -12.00 -10.69
N PHE A 506 -16.16 -11.08 -9.74
CA PHE A 506 -17.46 -10.72 -9.17
C PHE A 506 -17.52 -9.24 -8.74
N THR A 507 -18.72 -8.70 -8.57
CA THR A 507 -18.96 -7.35 -8.03
C THR A 507 -19.81 -7.42 -6.77
N GLY A 508 -19.86 -6.36 -5.96
CA GLY A 508 -20.76 -6.32 -4.81
C GLY A 508 -20.38 -5.32 -3.74
N GLN A 509 -21.08 -5.41 -2.61
CA GLN A 509 -20.91 -4.52 -1.46
C GLN A 509 -20.45 -5.28 -0.21
N MET A 510 -19.68 -4.59 0.63
CA MET A 510 -19.21 -5.09 1.92
C MET A 510 -20.04 -4.51 3.09
N SER A 511 -20.33 -5.35 4.09
CA SER A 511 -20.76 -4.91 5.44
C SER A 511 -19.54 -4.54 6.28
N PHE A 512 -19.70 -3.71 7.32
CA PHE A 512 -18.56 -3.28 8.15
C PHE A 512 -18.87 -3.33 9.63
N THR A 513 -18.05 -4.08 10.36
CA THR A 513 -18.05 -4.17 11.83
C THR A 513 -17.00 -3.22 12.42
N GLY A 514 -17.22 -2.75 13.66
CA GLY A 514 -16.31 -1.86 14.38
C GLY A 514 -16.80 -0.41 14.50
N THR A 515 -15.91 0.47 14.96
CA THR A 515 -16.17 1.88 15.29
C THR A 515 -15.28 2.83 14.48
N GLY A 516 -15.80 3.99 14.10
CA GLY A 516 -15.06 5.01 13.33
C GLY A 516 -15.91 5.61 12.21
N GLU A 517 -15.52 6.79 11.74
CA GLU A 517 -16.24 7.53 10.70
C GLU A 517 -15.97 7.02 9.29
N VAL A 518 -14.87 6.30 9.05
CA VAL A 518 -14.54 5.75 7.73
C VAL A 518 -14.61 4.23 7.77
N SER A 519 -15.38 3.65 6.87
CA SER A 519 -15.41 2.21 6.61
C SER A 519 -14.54 1.90 5.39
N LEU A 520 -13.56 1.01 5.56
CA LEU A 520 -12.70 0.52 4.49
C LEU A 520 -12.86 -0.99 4.35
N GLY A 521 -12.73 -1.48 3.12
CA GLY A 521 -12.62 -2.91 2.88
C GLY A 521 -11.89 -3.25 1.59
N LEU A 522 -11.39 -4.47 1.54
CA LEU A 522 -10.71 -5.09 0.39
C LEU A 522 -11.37 -6.46 0.16
N ALA A 523 -11.76 -6.76 -1.08
CA ALA A 523 -12.32 -8.06 -1.46
C ALA A 523 -11.42 -8.77 -2.48
N GLY A 524 -11.53 -10.09 -2.59
CA GLY A 524 -10.77 -10.86 -3.58
C GLY A 524 -11.33 -12.26 -3.83
N THR A 525 -10.75 -12.96 -4.80
CA THR A 525 -10.88 -14.42 -4.95
C THR A 525 -9.71 -15.14 -4.30
N SER A 526 -9.87 -16.43 -4.00
CA SER A 526 -8.74 -17.31 -3.73
C SER A 526 -7.77 -17.30 -4.91
N ILE A 527 -6.48 -17.19 -4.62
CA ILE A 527 -5.41 -17.12 -5.61
C ILE A 527 -5.05 -18.55 -6.01
N ALA A 528 -5.43 -18.95 -7.22
CA ALA A 528 -5.24 -20.29 -7.76
C ALA A 528 -4.02 -20.37 -8.70
N GLY A 529 -3.70 -21.56 -9.18
CA GLY A 529 -2.48 -21.76 -9.97
C GLY A 529 -1.26 -21.47 -9.10
N HIS A 530 -0.46 -20.45 -9.44
CA HIS A 530 0.78 -20.14 -8.72
C HIS A 530 0.66 -18.95 -7.74
N LEU A 531 0.94 -19.16 -6.44
CA LEU A 531 1.26 -18.14 -5.44
C LEU A 531 2.44 -17.27 -5.90
N MET A 532 3.30 -17.83 -6.75
CA MET A 532 4.41 -17.15 -7.39
C MET A 532 3.98 -16.11 -8.44
N ASP A 533 2.73 -16.21 -8.93
CA ASP A 533 2.09 -15.20 -9.77
C ASP A 533 1.23 -14.20 -8.96
N LEU A 534 1.35 -14.21 -7.63
CA LEU A 534 0.82 -13.15 -6.79
C LEU A 534 1.67 -11.89 -7.02
N ASN A 535 1.01 -10.79 -7.37
CA ASN A 535 1.59 -9.46 -7.30
C ASN A 535 0.56 -8.51 -6.69
N PHE A 536 1.01 -7.34 -6.22
CA PHE A 536 0.13 -6.45 -5.48
C PHE A 536 -0.96 -5.81 -6.36
N SER A 537 -0.71 -5.65 -7.66
CA SER A 537 -1.73 -5.18 -8.62
C SER A 537 -2.86 -6.19 -8.84
N ARG A 538 -2.62 -7.50 -8.80
CA ARG A 538 -3.70 -8.52 -8.77
C ARG A 538 -4.48 -8.53 -7.46
N LEU A 539 -3.83 -8.25 -6.34
CA LEU A 539 -4.48 -8.18 -5.02
C LEU A 539 -5.38 -6.94 -4.86
N MET A 540 -5.05 -5.83 -5.53
CA MET A 540 -5.79 -4.57 -5.42
C MET A 540 -6.71 -4.28 -6.63
N GLY A 541 -6.39 -4.84 -7.80
CA GLY A 541 -7.03 -4.53 -9.08
C GLY A 541 -6.57 -3.19 -9.68
N GLN A 542 -7.14 -2.81 -10.83
CA GLN A 542 -6.87 -1.51 -11.49
C GLN A 542 -7.24 -0.33 -10.56
N VAL A 543 -6.59 0.82 -10.72
CA VAL A 543 -6.81 1.99 -9.84
C VAL A 543 -7.94 2.86 -10.40
N PHE A 544 -9.01 3.06 -9.62
CA PHE A 544 -10.11 3.95 -9.98
C PHE A 544 -9.87 5.37 -9.43
N THR A 545 -10.09 6.40 -10.24
CA THR A 545 -10.08 7.81 -9.86
C THR A 545 -11.45 8.24 -9.33
N VAL A 546 -11.66 8.09 -8.02
CA VAL A 546 -12.94 8.38 -7.37
C VAL A 546 -13.08 9.88 -7.07
N ARG A 547 -14.10 10.53 -7.64
CA ARG A 547 -14.33 11.98 -7.55
C ARG A 547 -15.33 12.33 -6.43
N ILE A 548 -14.84 12.85 -5.31
CA ILE A 548 -15.63 13.25 -4.13
C ILE A 548 -16.02 14.73 -4.23
N ASN A 549 -17.32 15.04 -4.20
CA ASN A 549 -17.83 16.42 -4.30
C ASN A 549 -18.20 17.00 -2.93
N LEU A 550 -17.36 17.92 -2.42
CA LEU A 550 -17.54 18.64 -1.16
C LEU A 550 -18.08 20.05 -1.40
N GLY A 551 -19.25 20.14 -2.03
CA GLY A 551 -19.93 21.41 -2.33
C GLY A 551 -19.26 22.17 -3.49
N THR A 552 -18.33 23.08 -3.17
CA THR A 552 -17.60 23.89 -4.17
C THR A 552 -16.23 23.33 -4.55
N GLN A 553 -15.81 22.22 -3.94
CA GLN A 553 -14.54 21.55 -4.22
C GLN A 553 -14.80 20.09 -4.62
N THR A 554 -14.08 19.63 -5.64
CA THR A 554 -14.02 18.22 -6.04
C THR A 554 -12.62 17.70 -5.74
N ILE A 555 -12.54 16.58 -5.03
CA ILE A 555 -11.28 15.88 -4.71
C ILE A 555 -11.27 14.59 -5.52
N SER A 556 -10.17 14.30 -6.20
CA SER A 556 -9.93 12.99 -6.83
C SER A 556 -9.10 12.12 -5.90
N LEU A 557 -9.54 10.89 -5.66
CA LEU A 557 -8.89 9.92 -4.79
C LEU A 557 -8.64 8.62 -5.57
N PRO A 558 -7.38 8.20 -5.79
CA PRO A 558 -7.10 6.89 -6.36
C PRO A 558 -7.49 5.79 -5.35
N LEU A 559 -8.44 4.94 -5.71
CA LEU A 559 -8.87 3.77 -4.94
C LEU A 559 -8.85 2.53 -5.85
N PRO A 560 -8.17 1.45 -5.48
CA PRO A 560 -8.18 0.23 -6.26
C PRO A 560 -9.59 -0.38 -6.46
N ALA A 561 -9.77 -1.07 -7.58
CA ALA A 561 -11.01 -1.70 -8.01
C ALA A 561 -11.61 -2.61 -6.93
N GLN A 562 -10.76 -3.33 -6.22
CA GLN A 562 -11.14 -4.33 -5.22
C GLN A 562 -11.35 -3.73 -3.82
N MET A 563 -11.02 -2.45 -3.64
CA MET A 563 -11.28 -1.71 -2.40
C MET A 563 -12.63 -1.00 -2.41
N VAL A 564 -13.22 -0.85 -1.22
CA VAL A 564 -14.41 -0.06 -0.95
C VAL A 564 -14.15 0.94 0.17
N MET A 565 -14.75 2.13 0.04
CA MET A 565 -14.65 3.22 1.01
C MET A 565 -16.01 3.88 1.19
N LYS A 566 -16.45 4.01 2.45
CA LYS A 566 -17.61 4.80 2.86
C LYS A 566 -17.18 5.71 4.01
N ALA A 567 -17.65 6.95 4.05
CA ALA A 567 -17.42 7.86 5.16
C ALA A 567 -18.75 8.21 5.85
N GLU A 568 -18.69 8.73 7.06
CA GLU A 568 -19.83 9.23 7.82
C GLU A 568 -19.49 10.62 8.36
N TYR A 569 -20.39 11.59 8.20
CA TYR A 569 -20.19 12.95 8.70
C TYR A 569 -21.45 13.43 9.41
N ASN A 570 -21.34 13.70 10.71
CA ASN A 570 -22.47 14.08 11.59
C ASN A 570 -23.68 13.12 11.50
N GLY A 571 -23.42 11.81 11.43
CA GLY A 571 -24.47 10.78 11.30
C GLY A 571 -25.02 10.59 9.89
N ILE A 572 -24.47 11.27 8.88
CA ILE A 572 -24.88 11.14 7.48
C ILE A 572 -23.85 10.29 6.72
N PRO A 573 -24.24 9.14 6.15
CA PRO A 573 -23.33 8.33 5.34
C PRO A 573 -23.05 9.00 3.99
N ILE A 574 -21.77 8.97 3.59
CA ILE A 574 -21.23 9.45 2.33
C ILE A 574 -20.58 8.25 1.64
N SER A 575 -21.26 7.67 0.65
CA SER A 575 -20.64 6.64 -0.22
C SER A 575 -19.56 7.30 -1.08
N ILE A 576 -18.32 6.83 -0.95
CA ILE A 576 -17.20 7.27 -1.80
C ILE A 576 -17.04 6.25 -2.95
N LYS A 577 -16.81 4.98 -2.60
CA LYS A 577 -16.87 3.83 -3.52
C LYS A 577 -17.45 2.64 -2.74
N ASP A 578 -18.75 2.39 -2.91
CA ASP A 578 -19.48 1.37 -2.14
C ASP A 578 -19.43 -0.04 -2.73
N THR A 579 -18.96 -0.15 -3.98
CA THR A 579 -18.91 -1.36 -4.80
C THR A 579 -17.46 -1.75 -5.07
N TYR A 580 -17.10 -3.00 -4.78
CA TYR A 580 -15.85 -3.61 -5.25
C TYR A 580 -16.06 -4.27 -6.62
N TYR A 581 -14.99 -4.29 -7.40
CA TYR A 581 -14.89 -4.87 -8.72
C TYR A 581 -13.73 -5.87 -8.67
N VAL A 582 -14.03 -7.11 -8.30
CA VAL A 582 -13.03 -8.16 -8.06
C VAL A 582 -12.74 -8.90 -9.36
N LEU A 583 -11.45 -9.08 -9.64
CA LEU A 583 -10.94 -9.99 -10.67
C LEU A 583 -10.57 -11.32 -10.03
N GLY A 584 -10.76 -12.39 -10.80
CA GLY A 584 -10.39 -13.74 -10.39
C GLY A 584 -9.99 -14.60 -11.58
N GLN A 585 -9.18 -15.62 -11.29
CA GLN A 585 -8.84 -16.65 -12.27
C GLN A 585 -10.03 -17.59 -12.48
N GLU A 586 -10.29 -17.98 -13.74
CA GLU A 586 -11.34 -18.91 -14.15
C GLU A 586 -11.37 -20.20 -13.32
N GLY A 587 -12.56 -20.68 -12.96
CA GLY A 587 -12.79 -21.92 -12.22
C GLY A 587 -13.43 -21.72 -10.85
N LEU A 588 -13.50 -22.80 -10.06
CA LEU A 588 -14.07 -22.77 -8.71
C LEU A 588 -13.11 -22.08 -7.73
N ARG A 589 -13.57 -21.03 -7.06
CA ARG A 589 -12.80 -20.21 -6.11
C ARG A 589 -13.58 -20.01 -4.81
N ALA A 590 -12.88 -19.58 -3.76
CA ALA A 590 -13.52 -18.88 -2.64
C ALA A 590 -13.52 -17.36 -2.94
N ALA A 591 -14.54 -16.64 -2.49
CA ALA A 591 -14.46 -15.19 -2.31
C ALA A 591 -14.08 -14.88 -0.87
N TRP A 592 -13.27 -13.85 -0.66
CA TRP A 592 -12.87 -13.37 0.66
C TRP A 592 -12.93 -11.84 0.73
N GLY A 593 -12.89 -11.31 1.95
CA GLY A 593 -12.69 -9.88 2.16
C GLY A 593 -12.24 -9.54 3.57
N LEU A 594 -11.57 -8.40 3.69
CA LEU A 594 -11.17 -7.79 4.96
C LEU A 594 -11.83 -6.42 5.02
N GLY A 595 -12.71 -6.20 6.02
CA GLY A 595 -13.49 -4.96 6.16
C GLY A 595 -13.63 -4.50 7.60
N GLY A 596 -13.51 -3.20 7.83
CA GLY A 596 -13.67 -2.61 9.16
C GLY A 596 -13.97 -1.12 9.12
N LYS A 597 -13.99 -0.51 10.30
CA LYS A 597 -14.12 0.94 10.47
C LYS A 597 -12.89 1.50 11.19
N MET A 598 -12.52 2.73 10.85
CA MET A 598 -11.41 3.47 11.46
C MET A 598 -11.75 4.96 11.62
N GLY A 599 -11.04 5.63 12.53
CA GLY A 599 -11.21 7.05 12.76
C GLY A 599 -10.68 7.89 11.59
N LEU A 600 -11.43 8.91 11.16
CA LEU A 600 -11.02 9.79 10.05
C LEU A 600 -9.67 10.46 10.32
N ALA A 601 -9.38 10.81 11.58
CA ALA A 601 -8.12 11.44 11.97
C ALA A 601 -6.90 10.52 11.72
N ALA A 602 -7.02 9.23 12.03
CA ALA A 602 -5.94 8.26 11.81
C ALA A 602 -5.71 8.01 10.32
N LEU A 603 -6.78 7.83 9.54
CA LEU A 603 -6.69 7.70 8.09
C LEU A 603 -6.05 8.93 7.44
N MET A 604 -6.38 10.14 7.92
CA MET A 604 -5.72 11.37 7.47
C MET A 604 -4.25 11.44 7.87
N GLN A 605 -3.80 10.79 8.95
CA GLN A 605 -2.37 10.71 9.27
C GLN A 605 -1.63 9.81 8.28
N ILE A 606 -2.18 8.63 7.97
CA ILE A 606 -1.65 7.67 6.97
C ILE A 606 -1.54 8.31 5.56
N PHE A 607 -2.53 9.10 5.14
CA PHE A 607 -2.45 9.80 3.86
C PHE A 607 -1.52 11.04 3.86
N ASN A 608 -1.07 11.51 5.02
CA ASN A 608 -0.15 12.65 5.14
C ASN A 608 1.30 12.23 5.44
N SER A 609 1.57 10.96 5.79
CA SER A 609 2.92 10.45 6.07
C SER A 609 3.72 10.13 4.81
N GLY A 610 3.06 9.65 3.75
CA GLY A 610 3.69 9.22 2.50
C GLY A 610 3.59 10.21 1.33
N SER A 611 4.67 10.35 0.55
CA SER A 611 4.68 11.05 -0.74
C SER A 611 4.63 10.11 -1.96
N SER A 612 4.57 8.80 -1.75
CA SER A 612 4.46 7.75 -2.77
C SER A 612 3.41 6.71 -2.36
N ILE A 613 2.91 5.95 -3.34
CA ILE A 613 1.90 4.92 -3.09
C ILE A 613 2.41 3.79 -2.18
N ASP A 614 3.70 3.44 -2.29
CA ASP A 614 4.31 2.40 -1.45
C ASP A 614 4.31 2.80 0.03
N GLN A 615 4.65 4.05 0.35
CA GLN A 615 4.69 4.50 1.75
C GLN A 615 3.29 4.53 2.35
N ILE A 616 2.31 5.08 1.62
CA ILE A 616 0.91 5.08 2.05
C ILE A 616 0.41 3.66 2.27
N LEU A 617 0.82 2.71 1.42
CA LEU A 617 0.46 1.30 1.58
C LEU A 617 1.10 0.68 2.83
N ILE A 618 2.41 0.86 3.04
CA ILE A 618 3.13 0.33 4.21
C ILE A 618 2.52 0.88 5.50
N ASP A 619 2.18 2.16 5.52
CA ASP A 619 1.56 2.82 6.67
C ASP A 619 0.10 2.37 6.88
N LEU A 620 -0.60 1.92 5.82
CA LEU A 620 -1.99 1.45 5.89
C LEU A 620 -2.11 -0.05 6.25
N LEU A 621 -1.20 -0.90 5.77
CA LEU A 621 -1.30 -2.36 5.88
C LEU A 621 -1.40 -2.87 7.33
N PRO A 622 -0.66 -2.36 8.34
CA PRO A 622 -0.82 -2.77 9.74
C PRO A 622 -2.25 -2.61 10.27
N TYR A 623 -3.00 -1.60 9.79
CA TYR A 623 -4.40 -1.37 10.20
C TYR A 623 -5.38 -2.39 9.61
N PHE A 624 -4.96 -3.27 8.69
CA PHE A 624 -5.79 -4.41 8.32
C PHE A 624 -5.99 -5.36 9.51
N ALA A 625 -5.10 -5.37 10.51
CA ALA A 625 -5.24 -6.19 11.72
C ALA A 625 -6.52 -5.93 12.54
N MET A 626 -7.09 -4.72 12.46
CA MET A 626 -8.35 -4.36 13.14
C MET A 626 -9.61 -4.64 12.30
N PHE A 627 -9.46 -5.13 11.07
CA PHE A 627 -10.60 -5.47 10.20
C PHE A 627 -11.14 -6.87 10.50
N HIS A 628 -12.39 -7.10 10.13
CA HIS A 628 -13.02 -8.42 10.19
C HIS A 628 -12.92 -9.11 8.82
N HIS A 629 -12.77 -10.42 8.82
CA HIS A 629 -12.76 -11.26 7.64
C HIS A 629 -14.19 -11.66 7.21
N ALA A 630 -14.34 -11.86 5.91
CA ALA A 630 -15.52 -12.36 5.22
C ALA A 630 -15.12 -13.52 4.32
N ILE A 631 -15.92 -14.58 4.20
CA ILE A 631 -15.67 -15.66 3.25
C ILE A 631 -16.97 -16.15 2.58
N LYS A 632 -16.87 -16.52 1.30
CA LYS A 632 -17.84 -17.36 0.60
C LYS A 632 -17.07 -18.51 -0.08
N PRO A 633 -17.15 -19.76 0.41
CA PRO A 633 -16.22 -20.82 0.02
C PRO A 633 -16.39 -21.36 -1.40
N GLN A 634 -17.49 -21.06 -2.09
CA GLN A 634 -17.73 -21.53 -3.45
C GLN A 634 -18.36 -20.45 -4.30
N ILE A 635 -17.59 -19.98 -5.27
CA ILE A 635 -18.02 -19.18 -6.41
C ILE A 635 -17.41 -19.79 -7.67
N ASP A 636 -18.18 -19.84 -8.75
CA ASP A 636 -17.64 -20.17 -10.07
C ASP A 636 -17.26 -18.87 -10.77
N VAL A 637 -15.98 -18.72 -11.11
CA VAL A 637 -15.46 -17.58 -11.86
C VAL A 637 -15.42 -17.95 -13.35
N PHE A 638 -16.23 -17.28 -14.16
CA PHE A 638 -16.27 -17.47 -15.61
C PHE A 638 -15.72 -16.23 -16.34
N PRO A 639 -14.78 -16.37 -17.30
CA PRO A 639 -14.28 -15.25 -18.06
C PRO A 639 -15.25 -14.83 -19.16
N VAL A 640 -15.56 -13.53 -19.22
CA VAL A 640 -16.35 -12.89 -20.28
C VAL A 640 -15.47 -11.94 -21.08
N PRO A 641 -15.81 -11.62 -22.35
CA PRO A 641 -15.08 -10.65 -23.14
C PRO A 641 -15.02 -9.27 -22.47
N LEU A 642 -13.90 -8.56 -22.65
CA LEU A 642 -13.77 -7.15 -22.27
C LEU A 642 -14.71 -6.28 -23.10
N VAL A 643 -15.02 -5.11 -22.55
CA VAL A 643 -15.81 -4.04 -23.18
C VAL A 643 -15.02 -2.74 -23.18
N THR A 644 -15.23 -1.89 -24.18
CA THR A 644 -14.68 -0.53 -24.18
C THR A 644 -15.24 0.29 -23.02
N ASP A 645 -14.44 1.09 -22.32
CA ASP A 645 -14.96 1.93 -21.23
C ASP A 645 -15.70 3.19 -21.70
N ALA A 646 -16.73 3.02 -22.52
CA ALA A 646 -17.52 4.13 -23.07
C ALA A 646 -18.22 5.01 -22.01
N ASN A 647 -18.12 4.69 -20.72
CA ASN A 647 -18.78 5.39 -19.61
C ASN A 647 -17.81 6.00 -18.55
N ASP A 648 -16.48 5.90 -18.69
CA ASP A 648 -15.50 6.41 -17.68
C ASP A 648 -15.82 5.83 -16.27
N ILE A 649 -15.95 4.49 -16.18
CA ILE A 649 -16.35 3.79 -14.95
C ILE A 649 -15.28 3.87 -13.87
N ASP A 650 -14.00 3.78 -14.23
CA ASP A 650 -12.93 3.96 -13.26
C ASP A 650 -12.53 5.43 -13.07
N GLY A 651 -12.92 6.33 -13.98
CA GLY A 651 -12.87 7.77 -13.77
C GLY A 651 -11.56 8.43 -14.16
N ASP A 652 -10.67 7.76 -14.89
CA ASP A 652 -9.39 8.31 -15.33
C ASP A 652 -9.53 9.33 -16.49
N GLY A 653 -10.60 9.23 -17.28
CA GLY A 653 -10.93 10.06 -18.43
C GLY A 653 -10.67 9.45 -19.81
N ASP A 654 -10.12 8.23 -19.92
CA ASP A 654 -10.02 7.48 -21.17
C ASP A 654 -11.27 6.59 -21.36
N SER A 655 -12.05 6.90 -22.40
CA SER A 655 -13.25 6.14 -22.76
C SER A 655 -13.04 5.19 -23.96
N THR A 656 -11.78 4.96 -24.32
CA THR A 656 -11.35 4.16 -25.48
C THR A 656 -10.59 2.90 -25.09
N GLU A 657 -10.13 2.80 -23.84
CA GLU A 657 -9.50 1.59 -23.31
C GLU A 657 -10.48 0.41 -23.16
N SER A 658 -9.93 -0.79 -22.97
CA SER A 658 -10.68 -2.04 -22.84
C SER A 658 -10.58 -2.56 -21.42
N ARG A 659 -11.74 -2.88 -20.82
CA ARG A 659 -11.85 -3.23 -19.40
C ARG A 659 -12.85 -4.37 -19.16
N PRO A 660 -12.86 -4.98 -17.95
CA PRO A 660 -13.79 -6.04 -17.60
C PRO A 660 -15.26 -5.60 -17.69
N ASP A 661 -16.13 -6.46 -18.22
CA ASP A 661 -17.58 -6.24 -18.20
C ASP A 661 -18.18 -6.54 -16.82
N TRP A 662 -17.91 -5.63 -15.88
CA TRP A 662 -18.43 -5.63 -14.51
C TRP A 662 -19.96 -5.80 -14.40
N ALA A 663 -20.73 -5.47 -15.46
CA ALA A 663 -22.18 -5.63 -15.47
C ALA A 663 -22.64 -7.06 -15.78
N SER A 664 -21.78 -7.85 -16.45
CA SER A 664 -21.99 -9.29 -16.69
C SER A 664 -21.44 -10.18 -15.57
N PHE A 665 -20.65 -9.61 -14.65
CA PHE A 665 -20.11 -10.34 -13.50
C PHE A 665 -21.21 -10.64 -12.46
N PRO A 666 -21.18 -11.79 -11.77
CA PRO A 666 -22.11 -12.09 -10.68
C PRO A 666 -21.97 -11.09 -9.54
N THR A 667 -23.10 -10.67 -8.96
CA THR A 667 -23.11 -9.85 -7.75
C THR A 667 -23.09 -10.74 -6.50
N LEU A 668 -22.05 -10.57 -5.68
CA LEU A 668 -21.86 -11.24 -4.40
C LEU A 668 -21.50 -10.22 -3.34
N ASN A 669 -22.34 -10.07 -2.32
CA ASN A 669 -22.05 -9.25 -1.15
C ASN A 669 -21.27 -10.05 -0.10
N LEU A 670 -20.32 -9.41 0.58
CA LEU A 670 -19.46 -10.00 1.60
C LEU A 670 -19.79 -9.43 2.99
N ASP A 671 -19.91 -10.31 3.97
CA ASP A 671 -20.16 -9.95 5.37
C ASP A 671 -18.88 -10.03 6.20
N ALA A 672 -18.29 -8.87 6.50
CA ALA A 672 -17.05 -8.77 7.28
C ALA A 672 -17.38 -8.78 8.78
N SER A 673 -17.52 -9.99 9.33
CA SER A 673 -18.00 -10.25 10.68
C SER A 673 -17.12 -11.17 11.52
N HIS A 674 -16.14 -11.86 10.95
CA HIS A 674 -15.24 -12.74 11.71
C HIS A 674 -13.98 -11.97 12.16
N PRO A 675 -13.66 -11.89 13.46
CA PRO A 675 -12.51 -11.13 13.93
C PRO A 675 -11.18 -11.80 13.55
N GLN A 676 -10.14 -11.01 13.32
CA GLN A 676 -8.76 -11.50 13.17
C GLN A 676 -8.12 -11.77 14.54
N SER A 677 -8.68 -12.74 15.26
CA SER A 677 -8.31 -13.06 16.64
C SER A 677 -7.01 -13.88 16.77
N LEU A 678 -6.62 -14.63 15.74
CA LEU A 678 -5.42 -15.46 15.78
C LEU A 678 -4.17 -14.58 15.62
N SER A 679 -3.17 -14.85 16.45
CA SER A 679 -1.90 -14.11 16.47
C SER A 679 -0.73 -15.05 16.18
N VAL A 680 0.20 -14.60 15.34
CA VAL A 680 1.45 -15.32 15.01
C VAL A 680 2.62 -14.34 14.97
N GLU A 681 3.72 -14.66 15.64
CA GLU A 681 4.98 -13.93 15.50
C GLU A 681 5.65 -14.36 14.19
N VAL A 682 5.87 -13.42 13.28
CA VAL A 682 6.55 -13.65 12.01
C VAL A 682 7.95 -13.07 12.09
N VAL A 683 8.96 -13.90 11.80
CA VAL A 683 10.36 -13.50 11.76
C VAL A 683 10.82 -13.41 10.30
N PRO A 684 10.84 -12.20 9.70
CA PRO A 684 11.27 -12.04 8.32
C PRO A 684 12.76 -12.35 8.14
N PRO A 685 13.16 -13.10 7.10
CA PRO A 685 14.55 -13.20 6.69
C PRO A 685 15.10 -11.84 6.26
N VAL A 686 16.44 -11.75 6.13
CA VAL A 686 17.09 -10.59 5.50
C VAL A 686 16.52 -10.41 4.09
N LEU A 687 15.97 -9.23 3.80
CA LEU A 687 15.39 -8.89 2.51
C LEU A 687 16.49 -8.87 1.42
N PRO A 688 16.16 -9.25 0.17
CA PRO A 688 17.13 -9.24 -0.92
C PRO A 688 17.47 -7.80 -1.31
N SER A 689 18.52 -7.64 -2.12
CA SER A 689 18.85 -6.36 -2.74
C SER A 689 18.41 -6.35 -4.20
N HIS A 690 17.80 -5.23 -4.63
CA HIS A 690 17.59 -4.97 -6.04
C HIS A 690 18.76 -4.12 -6.57
N GLY A 691 19.59 -4.72 -7.42
CA GLY A 691 20.90 -4.17 -7.76
C GLY A 691 21.79 -4.02 -6.52
N ALA A 692 22.25 -2.80 -6.25
CA ALA A 692 23.11 -2.48 -5.10
C ALA A 692 22.33 -2.03 -3.84
N THR A 693 21.00 -2.00 -3.89
CA THR A 693 20.16 -1.40 -2.83
C THR A 693 19.34 -2.49 -2.13
N PRO A 694 19.49 -2.69 -0.81
CA PRO A 694 18.60 -3.54 -0.03
C PRO A 694 17.15 -3.07 -0.13
N LEU A 695 16.21 -4.02 -0.29
CA LEU A 695 14.80 -3.71 -0.19
C LEU A 695 14.43 -3.25 1.23
N ARG A 696 13.40 -2.41 1.32
CA ARG A 696 12.88 -1.83 2.56
C ARG A 696 11.48 -2.33 2.90
N THR A 697 10.67 -2.60 1.90
CA THR A 697 9.28 -3.00 2.10
C THR A 697 9.19 -4.51 2.26
N VAL A 698 8.50 -4.98 3.31
CA VAL A 698 8.00 -6.34 3.38
C VAL A 698 6.51 -6.35 3.71
N ILE A 699 5.75 -7.14 2.94
CA ILE A 699 4.32 -7.37 3.10
C ILE A 699 4.13 -8.81 3.52
N PHE A 700 3.35 -9.03 4.58
CA PHE A 700 3.00 -10.35 5.09
C PHE A 700 1.56 -10.69 4.73
N MET A 701 1.34 -11.93 4.33
CA MET A 701 0.02 -12.45 4.00
C MET A 701 -0.10 -13.87 4.55
N ALA A 702 -1.07 -14.10 5.41
CA ALA A 702 -1.32 -15.40 6.02
C ALA A 702 -2.75 -15.86 5.68
N GLY A 703 -2.95 -17.14 5.40
CA GLY A 703 -4.21 -17.62 4.85
C GLY A 703 -4.32 -19.14 4.74
N GLY A 704 -5.49 -19.62 4.31
CA GLY A 704 -5.76 -21.04 4.07
C GLY A 704 -5.50 -21.42 2.62
N LEU A 705 -4.65 -22.42 2.39
CA LEU A 705 -4.38 -23.03 1.09
C LEU A 705 -5.23 -24.29 0.91
N THR A 706 -6.17 -24.25 -0.04
CA THR A 706 -7.05 -25.38 -0.42
C THR A 706 -6.84 -25.72 -1.90
N PRO A 707 -7.46 -26.78 -2.45
CA PRO A 707 -7.45 -27.02 -3.90
C PRO A 707 -8.05 -25.89 -4.75
N GLN A 708 -8.84 -24.99 -4.15
CA GLN A 708 -9.38 -23.79 -4.83
C GLN A 708 -8.37 -22.62 -4.89
N GLY A 709 -7.18 -22.80 -4.32
CA GLY A 709 -6.14 -21.77 -4.19
C GLY A 709 -5.96 -21.29 -2.75
N PHE A 710 -5.17 -20.23 -2.61
CA PHE A 710 -4.86 -19.56 -1.35
C PHE A 710 -5.86 -18.44 -1.05
N THR A 711 -6.46 -18.49 0.13
CA THR A 711 -7.40 -17.49 0.63
C THR A 711 -6.75 -16.71 1.78
N PRO A 712 -6.39 -15.43 1.58
CA PRO A 712 -5.84 -14.58 2.65
C PRO A 712 -6.82 -14.47 3.82
N LEU A 713 -6.35 -14.71 5.04
CA LEU A 713 -7.07 -14.56 6.30
C LEU A 713 -6.59 -13.34 7.11
N GLY A 714 -5.41 -12.82 6.78
CA GLY A 714 -4.86 -11.56 7.30
C GLY A 714 -3.73 -11.04 6.40
N ILE A 715 -3.51 -9.72 6.43
CA ILE A 715 -2.48 -9.02 5.66
C ILE A 715 -1.86 -7.95 6.58
N SER A 716 -0.54 -7.74 6.51
CA SER A 716 0.16 -6.67 7.23
C SER A 716 1.43 -6.25 6.48
N GLY A 717 2.14 -5.22 6.96
CA GLY A 717 3.39 -4.74 6.39
C GLY A 717 4.36 -4.23 7.46
N GLU A 718 5.64 -4.12 7.12
CA GLU A 718 6.73 -3.63 7.99
C GLU A 718 7.84 -2.97 7.14
N GLU A 719 8.58 -2.00 7.70
CA GLU A 719 9.77 -1.42 7.06
C GLU A 719 11.08 -2.03 7.61
N ALA A 720 11.88 -2.57 6.69
CA ALA A 720 13.20 -3.10 6.96
C ALA A 720 14.28 -2.01 7.02
N GLN A 721 15.01 -1.96 8.14
CA GLN A 721 16.17 -1.10 8.29
C GLN A 721 17.42 -1.83 7.80
N ASN A 722 18.08 -1.29 6.76
CA ASN A 722 19.23 -1.90 6.08
C ASN A 722 18.96 -3.34 5.56
N GLY A 723 17.73 -3.62 5.11
CA GLY A 723 17.32 -4.94 4.64
C GLY A 723 16.93 -5.93 5.75
N GLN A 724 16.91 -5.53 7.03
CA GLN A 724 16.36 -6.35 8.11
C GLN A 724 15.07 -5.71 8.66
N ALA A 725 13.94 -6.37 8.47
CA ALA A 725 12.70 -6.06 9.19
C ALA A 725 12.74 -6.64 10.61
N ALA A 726 12.03 -6.02 11.54
CA ALA A 726 11.87 -6.56 12.88
C ALA A 726 10.92 -7.79 12.86
N PRO A 727 11.04 -8.72 13.82
CA PRO A 727 9.96 -9.65 14.11
C PRO A 727 8.70 -8.88 14.50
N MET A 728 7.55 -9.28 13.96
CA MET A 728 6.27 -8.63 14.24
C MET A 728 5.19 -9.65 14.59
N VAL A 729 4.17 -9.24 15.34
CA VAL A 729 2.98 -10.06 15.56
C VAL A 729 1.95 -9.71 14.50
N MET A 730 1.62 -10.68 13.67
CA MET A 730 0.58 -10.59 12.65
C MET A 730 -0.75 -11.11 13.22
N LYS A 731 -1.84 -10.39 12.96
CA LYS A 731 -3.21 -10.86 13.17
C LYS A 731 -3.75 -11.49 11.88
N LEU A 732 -4.56 -12.53 12.05
CA LEU A 732 -5.35 -13.14 10.99
C LEU A 732 -6.63 -13.75 11.56
N ALA A 733 -7.63 -13.99 10.72
CA ALA A 733 -8.75 -14.82 11.10
C ALA A 733 -8.24 -16.28 11.24
N PRO A 734 -8.64 -17.02 12.28
CA PRO A 734 -8.45 -18.47 12.29
C PRO A 734 -9.17 -19.09 11.08
N ALA A 735 -8.72 -20.25 10.58
CA ALA A 735 -9.38 -20.94 9.48
C ALA A 735 -10.85 -21.23 9.81
N TYR A 736 -11.75 -20.87 8.89
CA TYR A 736 -13.19 -21.11 9.02
C TYR A 736 -13.89 -21.19 7.66
N GLY A 737 -15.06 -21.83 7.63
CA GLY A 737 -16.00 -21.74 6.51
C GLY A 737 -15.58 -22.54 5.28
N GLY A 738 -14.82 -23.63 5.45
CA GLY A 738 -14.30 -24.50 4.40
C GLY A 738 -12.81 -24.37 4.13
N LEU A 739 -12.07 -23.57 4.91
CA LEU A 739 -10.61 -23.48 4.86
C LEU A 739 -9.92 -24.47 5.82
N GLU A 740 -10.66 -25.02 6.77
CA GLU A 740 -10.25 -26.02 7.77
C GLU A 740 -9.80 -27.35 7.14
N VAL A 741 -10.19 -27.62 5.89
CA VAL A 741 -9.73 -28.77 5.09
C VAL A 741 -8.41 -28.51 4.36
N GLY A 742 -7.91 -27.28 4.43
CA GLY A 742 -6.66 -26.83 3.82
C GLY A 742 -5.48 -26.84 4.79
N ARG A 743 -4.39 -26.23 4.35
CA ARG A 743 -3.17 -25.98 5.15
C ARG A 743 -3.03 -24.48 5.38
N TYR A 744 -2.45 -24.06 6.49
CA TYR A 744 -2.01 -22.67 6.60
C TYR A 744 -0.83 -22.43 5.66
N ALA A 745 -0.86 -21.28 4.98
CA ALA A 745 0.29 -20.74 4.27
C ALA A 745 0.54 -19.30 4.70
N LEU A 746 1.80 -18.93 4.83
CA LEU A 746 2.24 -17.58 5.20
C LEU A 746 3.33 -17.15 4.21
N LEU A 747 3.14 -15.99 3.58
CA LEU A 747 4.09 -15.39 2.64
C LEU A 747 4.66 -14.12 3.25
N ALA A 748 5.97 -13.91 3.11
CA ALA A 748 6.61 -12.61 3.24
C ALA A 748 7.12 -12.19 1.87
N MET A 749 6.65 -11.04 1.37
CA MET A 749 6.89 -10.52 0.03
C MET A 749 7.63 -9.19 0.11
N ALA A 750 8.72 -9.04 -0.63
CA ALA A 750 9.51 -7.82 -0.72
C ALA A 750 9.58 -7.34 -2.18
N SER A 751 9.33 -6.06 -2.40
CA SER A 751 9.30 -5.44 -3.73
C SER A 751 10.13 -4.14 -3.72
N PRO A 752 10.82 -3.77 -4.82
CA PRO A 752 11.47 -2.47 -4.93
C PRO A 752 10.42 -1.34 -5.02
N PRO A 753 10.80 -0.10 -4.64
CA PRO A 753 9.89 1.02 -4.68
C PRO A 753 9.36 1.28 -6.09
N SER A 754 8.09 1.68 -6.17
CA SER A 754 7.41 2.09 -7.39
C SER A 754 8.12 3.26 -8.09
N ASN A 755 7.86 3.39 -9.39
CA ASN A 755 8.27 4.54 -10.19
C ASN A 755 7.23 5.68 -10.18
N GLY A 756 6.12 5.56 -9.43
CA GLY A 756 5.06 6.57 -9.37
C GLY A 756 3.71 6.07 -8.83
N GLN A 757 2.81 5.71 -9.75
CA GLN A 757 1.41 5.32 -9.45
C GLN A 757 1.19 3.79 -9.50
N GLU A 758 2.13 3.03 -10.06
CA GLU A 758 2.01 1.58 -10.28
C GLU A 758 3.00 0.80 -9.40
N PHE A 759 2.57 -0.35 -8.89
CA PHE A 759 3.44 -1.28 -8.14
C PHE A 759 4.49 -1.91 -9.06
N SER A 760 5.67 -2.19 -8.52
CA SER A 760 6.71 -2.89 -9.28
C SER A 760 6.27 -4.31 -9.66
N SER A 761 6.63 -4.71 -10.88
CA SER A 761 6.56 -6.08 -11.39
C SER A 761 7.61 -6.99 -10.73
N ASP A 762 8.72 -6.42 -10.26
CA ASP A 762 9.75 -7.12 -9.52
C ASP A 762 9.26 -7.43 -8.09
N MET A 763 9.39 -8.69 -7.68
CA MET A 763 9.03 -9.11 -6.33
C MET A 763 9.81 -10.36 -5.95
N ALA A 764 10.33 -10.39 -4.73
CA ALA A 764 10.84 -11.60 -4.10
C ALA A 764 9.92 -12.03 -2.97
N ALA A 765 9.74 -13.33 -2.77
CA ALA A 765 8.97 -13.84 -1.64
C ALA A 765 9.60 -15.09 -1.04
N VAL A 766 9.28 -15.32 0.23
CA VAL A 766 9.47 -16.58 0.95
C VAL A 766 8.12 -17.07 1.47
N SER A 767 7.94 -18.39 1.56
CA SER A 767 6.71 -19.01 2.03
C SER A 767 6.98 -20.00 3.17
N PHE A 768 5.98 -20.14 4.04
CA PHE A 768 5.88 -21.17 5.07
C PHE A 768 4.53 -21.88 4.91
N MET A 769 4.48 -23.19 5.10
CA MET A 769 3.23 -23.97 5.05
C MET A 769 3.20 -25.06 6.11
N ALA A 770 2.10 -25.16 6.84
CA ALA A 770 1.87 -26.16 7.87
C ALA A 770 0.38 -26.49 8.01
N ASP A 771 0.07 -27.65 8.58
CA ASP A 771 -1.31 -28.07 8.84
C ASP A 771 -1.85 -27.35 10.09
N ASP A 772 -0.97 -27.18 11.09
CA ASP A 772 -1.16 -26.35 12.29
C ASP A 772 -0.24 -25.12 12.22
N LEU A 773 -0.78 -23.91 12.44
CA LEU A 773 0.00 -22.68 12.42
C LEU A 773 0.75 -22.49 13.77
N PRO A 774 2.09 -22.56 13.83
CA PRO A 774 2.80 -22.35 15.09
C PRO A 774 2.64 -20.91 15.59
N ALA A 775 2.77 -20.72 16.91
CA ALA A 775 2.78 -19.38 17.55
C ALA A 775 3.87 -18.44 17.00
N ARG A 776 4.96 -19.01 16.45
CA ARG A 776 6.10 -18.29 15.89
C ARG A 776 6.58 -18.96 14.61
N VAL A 777 6.69 -18.20 13.52
CA VAL A 777 7.12 -18.65 12.19
C VAL A 777 8.50 -18.07 11.86
N GLU A 778 9.46 -18.97 11.66
CA GLU A 778 10.74 -18.71 11.00
C GLU A 778 10.74 -19.44 9.65
N PHE A 779 11.19 -18.77 8.58
CA PHE A 779 11.22 -19.38 7.24
C PHE A 779 12.47 -20.26 7.06
N GLU A 780 12.29 -21.46 6.50
CA GLU A 780 13.40 -22.41 6.26
C GLU A 780 14.45 -21.87 5.28
N LYS A 781 14.00 -21.07 4.29
CA LYS A 781 14.85 -20.42 3.29
C LYS A 781 14.75 -18.90 3.43
N GLY A 782 15.86 -18.21 3.14
CA GLY A 782 15.83 -16.78 2.83
C GLY A 782 15.35 -16.52 1.41
N PHE A 783 15.12 -15.24 1.09
CA PHE A 783 14.75 -14.81 -0.26
C PHE A 783 15.82 -15.19 -1.29
N LEU A 784 15.39 -15.53 -2.51
CA LEU A 784 16.30 -15.67 -3.64
C LEU A 784 16.73 -14.29 -4.17
N PRO A 785 17.99 -14.11 -4.61
CA PRO A 785 18.43 -12.86 -5.22
C PRO A 785 17.79 -12.70 -6.61
N PHE A 786 17.50 -11.45 -7.00
CA PHE A 786 17.02 -11.14 -8.34
C PHE A 786 18.10 -11.48 -9.38
N PRO A 787 17.78 -12.16 -10.49
CA PRO A 787 18.73 -12.46 -11.57
C PRO A 787 18.99 -11.21 -12.43
N THR A 788 19.63 -10.18 -11.88
CA THR A 788 19.82 -8.87 -12.54
C THR A 788 20.76 -8.90 -13.75
N ASP A 789 21.40 -10.03 -14.03
CA ASP A 789 22.18 -10.29 -15.24
C ASP A 789 21.39 -11.04 -16.33
N ALA A 790 20.11 -11.33 -16.08
CA ALA A 790 19.22 -11.96 -17.03
C ALA A 790 18.97 -11.07 -18.27
N SER A 791 18.93 -11.70 -19.44
CA SER A 791 18.66 -11.01 -20.70
C SER A 791 17.97 -11.92 -21.72
N TRP A 792 17.19 -11.30 -22.60
CA TRP A 792 16.48 -11.95 -23.70
C TRP A 792 17.01 -11.47 -25.05
N ALA A 793 17.61 -12.38 -25.82
CA ALA A 793 18.12 -12.12 -27.15
C ALA A 793 17.06 -12.50 -28.20
N ALA A 794 16.12 -11.60 -28.49
CA ALA A 794 14.98 -11.86 -29.38
C ALA A 794 15.37 -12.45 -30.75
N ALA A 795 16.45 -11.96 -31.37
CA ALA A 795 16.92 -12.44 -32.69
C ALA A 795 17.41 -13.90 -32.69
N SER A 796 17.79 -14.45 -31.52
CA SER A 796 18.14 -15.86 -31.33
C SER A 796 17.13 -16.63 -30.47
N ARG A 797 16.04 -15.97 -30.04
CA ARG A 797 15.00 -16.49 -29.14
C ARG A 797 15.57 -17.12 -27.86
N THR A 798 16.66 -16.55 -27.33
CA THR A 798 17.43 -17.13 -26.23
C THR A 798 17.32 -16.30 -24.96
N VAL A 799 16.96 -16.94 -23.84
CA VAL A 799 17.12 -16.39 -22.50
C VAL A 799 18.46 -16.83 -21.92
N THR A 800 19.19 -15.90 -21.29
CA THR A 800 20.43 -16.19 -20.55
C THR A 800 20.44 -15.48 -19.21
N ALA A 801 21.00 -16.12 -18.17
CA ALA A 801 21.19 -15.55 -16.84
C ALA A 801 22.29 -16.30 -16.06
N GLY A 802 22.83 -15.67 -15.03
CA GLY A 802 23.73 -16.33 -14.08
C GLY A 802 23.04 -17.41 -13.24
N ALA A 803 23.85 -18.27 -12.62
CA ALA A 803 23.35 -19.28 -11.69
C ALA A 803 22.84 -18.60 -10.40
N VAL A 804 21.57 -18.82 -10.05
CA VAL A 804 20.96 -18.26 -8.83
C VAL A 804 21.11 -19.28 -7.70
N ALA A 805 21.92 -18.93 -6.69
CA ALA A 805 22.14 -19.80 -5.55
C ALA A 805 20.83 -20.05 -4.77
N GLY A 806 20.50 -21.34 -4.57
CA GLY A 806 19.28 -21.76 -3.87
C GLY A 806 18.08 -22.04 -4.77
N ALA A 807 18.12 -21.66 -6.06
CA ALA A 807 17.11 -22.06 -7.03
C ALA A 807 17.22 -23.57 -7.35
N ALA A 808 16.08 -24.25 -7.50
CA ALA A 808 15.96 -25.61 -8.02
C ALA A 808 15.52 -25.61 -9.50
N LEU A 809 14.74 -24.60 -9.89
CA LEU A 809 14.33 -24.35 -11.27
C LEU A 809 14.19 -22.85 -11.54
N TYR A 810 14.08 -22.51 -12.83
CA TYR A 810 13.67 -21.21 -13.34
C TYR A 810 12.34 -21.35 -14.07
N ARG A 811 11.46 -20.37 -13.90
CA ARG A 811 10.31 -20.11 -14.77
C ARG A 811 10.59 -18.83 -15.56
N PHE A 812 10.72 -18.96 -16.87
CA PHE A 812 10.84 -17.84 -17.80
C PHE A 812 9.50 -17.64 -18.51
N SER A 813 8.95 -16.42 -18.48
CA SER A 813 7.66 -16.11 -19.09
C SER A 813 7.80 -14.97 -20.09
N ILE A 814 7.15 -15.11 -21.24
CA ILE A 814 6.92 -14.01 -22.21
C ILE A 814 5.40 -13.85 -22.35
N ALA A 815 4.89 -12.63 -22.24
CA ALA A 815 3.48 -12.31 -22.39
C ALA A 815 3.26 -11.19 -23.42
N GLY A 816 2.12 -11.26 -24.12
CA GLY A 816 1.69 -10.27 -25.11
C GLY A 816 0.18 -10.35 -25.34
N PRO A 817 -0.37 -9.55 -26.27
CA PRO A 817 -1.82 -9.49 -26.51
C PRO A 817 -2.42 -10.81 -26.99
N ASP A 818 -1.62 -11.65 -27.66
CA ASP A 818 -2.06 -12.93 -28.25
C ASP A 818 -2.01 -14.12 -27.27
N GLY A 819 -1.48 -13.96 -26.05
CA GLY A 819 -1.24 -15.04 -25.07
C GLY A 819 0.14 -14.97 -24.39
N SER A 820 0.44 -15.96 -23.55
CA SER A 820 1.77 -16.13 -22.92
C SER A 820 2.48 -17.42 -23.33
N TRP A 821 3.83 -17.40 -23.26
CA TRP A 821 4.69 -18.58 -23.32
C TRP A 821 5.47 -18.70 -22.02
N ILE A 822 5.27 -19.80 -21.29
CA ILE A 822 5.95 -20.13 -20.05
C ILE A 822 6.98 -21.25 -20.31
N ALA A 823 8.18 -21.12 -19.79
CA ALA A 823 9.24 -22.12 -19.88
C ALA A 823 9.78 -22.47 -18.50
N TYR A 824 9.64 -23.73 -18.11
CA TYR A 824 10.21 -24.31 -16.89
C TYR A 824 11.55 -24.97 -17.23
N LEU A 825 12.60 -24.58 -16.53
CA LEU A 825 14.00 -24.92 -16.85
C LEU A 825 14.75 -25.32 -15.56
N PRO A 826 15.58 -26.37 -15.55
CA PRO A 826 16.35 -26.75 -14.36
C PRO A 826 17.37 -25.66 -13.98
N ALA A 827 17.63 -25.49 -12.68
CA ALA A 827 18.67 -24.59 -12.17
C ALA A 827 20.01 -25.31 -11.93
N ASP A 828 20.53 -25.96 -12.98
CA ASP A 828 21.75 -26.80 -12.92
C ASP A 828 23.07 -26.04 -13.16
N GLY A 829 23.01 -24.74 -13.42
CA GLY A 829 24.18 -23.90 -13.67
C GLY A 829 23.82 -22.54 -14.27
N ILE A 830 24.64 -22.07 -15.22
CA ILE A 830 24.36 -20.86 -16.00
C ILE A 830 23.16 -21.12 -16.91
N LEU A 831 22.14 -20.28 -16.82
CA LEU A 831 20.95 -20.40 -17.65
C LEU A 831 21.27 -20.03 -19.09
N SER A 832 20.94 -20.94 -20.00
CA SER A 832 20.90 -20.70 -21.43
C SER A 832 19.88 -21.65 -22.05
N ALA A 833 18.80 -21.09 -22.60
CA ALA A 833 17.70 -21.83 -23.21
C ALA A 833 17.12 -21.05 -24.39
N THR A 834 16.76 -21.76 -25.46
CA THR A 834 16.24 -21.17 -26.70
C THR A 834 14.82 -21.66 -26.95
N LEU A 835 13.88 -20.74 -27.18
CA LEU A 835 12.52 -21.08 -27.58
C LEU A 835 12.47 -21.32 -29.10
N PRO A 836 11.88 -22.42 -29.59
CA PRO A 836 11.77 -22.69 -31.02
C PRO A 836 10.81 -21.69 -31.69
N GLU A 837 10.81 -21.67 -33.02
CA GLU A 837 9.69 -21.11 -33.78
C GLU A 837 8.44 -21.98 -33.57
N PRO A 838 7.25 -21.38 -33.41
CA PRO A 838 6.01 -22.14 -33.27
C PRO A 838 5.68 -22.89 -34.57
N PRO A 839 4.89 -23.98 -34.52
CA PRO A 839 4.45 -24.68 -35.71
C PRO A 839 3.61 -23.80 -36.64
N SER A 840 3.59 -24.15 -37.94
CA SER A 840 2.80 -23.42 -38.94
C SER A 840 1.31 -23.38 -38.58
N GLY A 841 0.74 -22.18 -38.49
CA GLY A 841 -0.66 -21.95 -38.09
C GLY A 841 -0.86 -21.54 -36.63
N TYR A 842 0.21 -21.40 -35.85
CA TYR A 842 0.21 -20.88 -34.48
C TYR A 842 0.78 -19.46 -34.44
N ALA A 843 0.31 -18.63 -33.50
CA ALA A 843 0.84 -17.29 -33.28
C ALA A 843 2.21 -17.35 -32.56
N ASP A 844 3.11 -16.41 -32.81
CA ASP A 844 4.41 -16.39 -32.13
C ASP A 844 4.36 -15.60 -30.82
N LEU A 845 4.06 -16.30 -29.72
CA LEU A 845 4.01 -15.70 -28.39
C LEU A 845 5.38 -15.23 -27.86
N ALA A 846 6.50 -15.66 -28.46
CA ALA A 846 7.82 -15.15 -28.09
C ALA A 846 8.07 -13.70 -28.57
N ALA A 847 7.18 -13.17 -29.42
CA ALA A 847 7.17 -11.76 -29.81
C ALA A 847 6.62 -10.83 -28.72
N GLY A 848 6.16 -11.37 -27.59
CA GLY A 848 5.65 -10.60 -26.45
C GLY A 848 6.63 -9.57 -25.89
N THR A 849 6.06 -8.51 -25.34
CA THR A 849 6.79 -7.34 -24.82
C THR A 849 7.15 -7.49 -23.35
N THR A 850 6.26 -8.06 -22.54
CA THR A 850 6.47 -8.29 -21.11
C THR A 850 7.20 -9.60 -20.92
N ARG A 851 8.32 -9.60 -20.19
CA ARG A 851 9.20 -10.77 -20.05
C ARG A 851 9.70 -10.85 -18.62
N SER A 852 9.63 -12.02 -17.99
CA SER A 852 10.15 -12.19 -16.64
C SER A 852 10.90 -13.50 -16.47
N LEU A 853 11.92 -13.47 -15.61
CA LEU A 853 12.64 -14.65 -15.15
C LEU A 853 12.47 -14.79 -13.65
N MET A 854 12.01 -15.97 -13.23
CA MET A 854 11.76 -16.29 -11.83
C MET A 854 12.52 -17.56 -11.43
N PRO A 855 13.70 -17.46 -10.80
CA PRO A 855 14.25 -18.55 -9.98
C PRO A 855 13.27 -18.94 -8.87
N ILE A 856 13.16 -20.25 -8.60
CA ILE A 856 12.26 -20.85 -7.62
C ILE A 856 13.04 -21.87 -6.78
N ALA A 857 12.92 -21.79 -5.45
CA ALA A 857 13.42 -22.78 -4.49
C ALA A 857 12.28 -23.71 -4.05
N LEU A 858 12.59 -24.99 -3.90
CA LEU A 858 11.63 -26.02 -3.46
C LEU A 858 11.92 -26.49 -2.04
N THR A 859 10.91 -27.10 -1.41
CA THR A 859 10.98 -27.70 -0.08
C THR A 859 11.77 -29.01 -0.08
N GLY A 860 12.42 -29.30 1.05
CA GLY A 860 13.10 -30.58 1.29
C GLY A 860 14.15 -30.94 0.23
N THR A 861 13.94 -32.07 -0.44
CA THR A 861 14.82 -32.62 -1.48
C THR A 861 14.15 -32.70 -2.86
N MET A 862 13.03 -32.01 -3.07
CA MET A 862 12.33 -32.03 -4.35
C MET A 862 13.17 -31.42 -5.46
N THR A 863 13.10 -32.05 -6.64
CA THR A 863 13.85 -31.64 -7.83
C THR A 863 12.91 -31.18 -8.94
N PHE A 864 13.49 -30.54 -9.96
CA PHE A 864 12.77 -30.17 -11.19
C PHE A 864 12.09 -31.37 -11.88
N GLU A 865 12.70 -32.57 -11.81
CA GLU A 865 12.16 -33.78 -12.46
C GLU A 865 10.96 -34.37 -11.70
N ASP A 866 10.86 -34.13 -10.39
CA ASP A 866 9.70 -34.57 -9.59
C ASP A 866 8.46 -33.74 -9.97
N LEU A 867 8.62 -32.43 -10.13
CA LEU A 867 7.53 -31.49 -10.49
C LEU A 867 6.90 -31.71 -11.87
N ILE A 868 7.51 -32.51 -12.74
CA ILE A 868 7.00 -32.78 -14.10
C ILE A 868 6.48 -34.21 -14.26
N GLY A 869 6.38 -34.96 -13.14
CA GLY A 869 5.86 -36.31 -13.06
C GLY A 869 4.34 -36.40 -12.87
N PHE A 870 3.87 -37.58 -12.43
CA PHE A 870 2.45 -37.93 -12.26
C PHE A 870 2.14 -38.42 -10.84
N ASP A 871 2.47 -37.64 -9.82
CA ASP A 871 2.24 -37.98 -8.41
C ASP A 871 1.49 -36.90 -7.63
N GLY A 872 0.93 -35.91 -8.32
CA GLY A 872 0.24 -34.80 -7.68
C GLY A 872 1.19 -33.82 -7.00
N GLU A 873 2.51 -34.01 -7.09
CA GLU A 873 3.51 -32.99 -6.76
C GLU A 873 3.92 -32.20 -8.01
N ASP A 874 3.08 -32.24 -9.05
CA ASP A 874 3.35 -31.67 -10.37
C ASP A 874 3.25 -30.14 -10.44
N LEU A 875 3.54 -29.57 -11.62
CA LEU A 875 3.59 -28.13 -11.87
C LEU A 875 2.31 -27.37 -11.47
N ASP A 876 1.11 -27.97 -11.52
CA ASP A 876 -0.11 -27.28 -11.05
C ASP A 876 -0.07 -27.02 -9.54
N ARG A 877 0.63 -27.88 -8.78
CA ARG A 877 0.73 -27.85 -7.32
C ARG A 877 2.07 -27.33 -6.80
N ILE A 878 2.94 -26.82 -7.66
CA ILE A 878 4.26 -26.25 -7.32
C ILE A 878 4.25 -25.30 -6.11
N ASN A 879 3.15 -24.57 -5.85
CA ASN A 879 2.97 -23.74 -4.67
C ASN A 879 3.18 -24.47 -3.35
N ALA A 880 2.65 -25.69 -3.23
CA ALA A 880 2.72 -26.47 -2.00
C ALA A 880 4.18 -26.82 -1.63
N PHE A 881 5.11 -26.58 -2.56
CA PHE A 881 6.51 -26.94 -2.51
C PHE A 881 7.45 -25.75 -2.68
N ALA A 882 7.00 -24.64 -3.30
CA ALA A 882 7.80 -23.44 -3.55
C ALA A 882 8.01 -22.63 -2.27
N THR A 883 9.22 -22.69 -1.70
CA THR A 883 9.60 -22.05 -0.42
C THR A 883 10.16 -20.63 -0.58
N ALA A 884 10.71 -20.30 -1.75
CA ALA A 884 11.16 -18.96 -2.09
C ALA A 884 11.20 -18.75 -3.60
N PHE A 885 10.99 -17.51 -4.06
CA PHE A 885 11.10 -17.13 -5.47
C PHE A 885 11.45 -15.64 -5.61
N SER A 886 11.96 -15.24 -6.77
CA SER A 886 12.12 -13.82 -7.13
C SER A 886 11.79 -13.56 -8.60
N THR A 887 10.70 -12.86 -8.86
CA THR A 887 10.33 -12.38 -10.19
C THR A 887 11.17 -11.16 -10.53
N PHE A 888 11.83 -11.20 -11.68
CA PHE A 888 12.56 -10.06 -12.26
C PHE A 888 12.09 -9.83 -13.70
N GLU A 889 11.68 -8.60 -14.03
CA GLU A 889 11.31 -8.19 -15.39
C GLU A 889 12.56 -7.92 -16.25
N LEU A 890 12.58 -8.49 -17.46
CA LEU A 890 13.72 -8.40 -18.37
C LEU A 890 13.62 -7.17 -19.31
N PRO A 891 14.74 -6.49 -19.58
CA PRO A 891 14.79 -5.33 -20.49
C PRO A 891 14.67 -5.68 -21.99
#